data_AF-A0AAJ6CFD0-F1
#
_entry.id   AF-A0AAJ6CFD0-F1
#
_cell.length_a   1.000
_cell.length_b   1.000
_cell.length_c   1.000
_cell.angle_alpha   90.00
_cell.angle_beta   90.00
_cell.angle_gamma   90.00
#
_symmetry.space_group_name_H-M   'P 1'
#
loop_
_entity.id
_entity.type
_entity.pdbx_description
1 polymer ?
#
loop_
_entity_poly.entity_id
_entity_poly.type
_entity_poly.pdbx_seq_one_letter_code
_entity_poly.pdbx_strand_id
1 'polypeptide(L)'
;MALGSLEGKAPHYTLDELYSEPGRILEYLYVPETDEVQRTVSASTDLRFLPLLGQDVDASQLDDALMQINQECEAVIQTLQNTENDLRGQISAALGEDTKDEDLGESVHRLFDKLHGFSQQQQQQKATSKEDKVHENLKLDLLTIARNCTDLLAQAEHIEADAIASADDISIQMDCLERLSLLTDNIPASNGPESIELLNRAKSELIRRRDAFYEKLRQITAEGLNDVLREMQWPPPECENPNIELSSLATGFSLASNPKLQAAWADVCELQLVASSLSIVGAPSCIRMLPLLSPCEQTSKTMVQPGSDEYVPLHAVSLLMEPVLLRFRYHFDGDRSTNRLDKPEWFLRHMLALLQMNSRLFSPAKDAWSKGGDVCELTKLRRSPQDRHSFCQRHCIVESAAELLHTIVYPLRVKILASMPLLASEPALLAHNISQCLSFDSDLRETYEPATITANKRGVVRIADEILGNDKWFQAWLDGERDFAQQRFETILASSSAWKLVQADTLAEENDMDLNGIGQGTSSAVSVEAGSLITTRCACSLIGILNGVTERYQPLRSLGQQCAFIVRVQRPLLSDFGLKLVRHLDAFENMSSAFSRSIPGEIGLIGVSSSNEEVRGTNGINLLAKALLSAEYIRQQLEDWSESSFFLNMDEELVTLDKSSPLYRLILPTRPTDDVDSAGVISILKRGLQRGAHAAANLRPLALSGASEANLDGVSLQDRHVQSVWDGTRTYFSEIVERSLRSLQKMIVAETLEMAQPYINREQTPDIVEDVDSEEQGGLQQIPSPQLLPALAKFSSMLSHCIELFPARFSLTLYRQIADTLSRALVEKILKTSKSHSSDYLKGTRNPRQLAPNQRKRFQLDVERGWLHVVDELSEHPIILARKACNEPTGLGRNPRSAWRNLIDASQ
;
A
#
# COMPACT_ATOMS: atom_id res chain seq x y z
N MET A 1 -15.08 -82.61 32.72
CA MET A 1 -15.60 -83.78 31.97
C MET A 1 -16.89 -83.36 31.29
N ALA A 2 -17.05 -83.78 30.03
CA ALA A 2 -18.15 -83.52 29.09
C ALA A 2 -18.24 -82.09 28.49
N LEU A 3 -17.33 -81.78 27.56
CA LEU A 3 -17.63 -80.88 26.44
C LEU A 3 -17.77 -81.77 25.21
N GLY A 4 -19.00 -81.87 24.72
CA GLY A 4 -19.35 -82.59 23.50
C GLY A 4 -18.89 -81.82 22.26
N SER A 5 -18.45 -82.60 21.27
CA SER A 5 -18.24 -82.20 19.88
C SER A 5 -19.37 -81.30 19.35
N LEU A 6 -19.00 -80.11 18.89
CA LEU A 6 -19.75 -79.35 17.89
C LEU A 6 -18.87 -79.33 16.63
N GLU A 7 -18.88 -80.45 15.90
CA GLU A 7 -18.48 -80.48 14.49
C GLU A 7 -19.32 -79.44 13.72
N GLY A 8 -18.68 -78.33 13.31
CA GLY A 8 -19.24 -77.41 12.33
C GLY A 8 -19.33 -78.10 10.97
N LYS A 9 -20.45 -78.77 10.70
CA LYS A 9 -20.72 -79.34 9.38
C LYS A 9 -20.86 -78.21 8.35
N ALA A 10 -20.09 -78.29 7.27
CA ALA A 10 -20.28 -77.45 6.08
C ALA A 10 -21.75 -77.51 5.62
N PRO A 11 -22.33 -76.40 5.13
CA PRO A 11 -23.71 -76.41 4.63
C PRO A 11 -23.80 -77.40 3.47
N HIS A 12 -24.75 -78.34 3.49
CA HIS A 12 -25.07 -79.21 2.35
C HIS A 12 -26.35 -78.70 1.70
N TYR A 13 -26.25 -78.11 0.50
CA TYR A 13 -27.39 -77.64 -0.28
C TYR A 13 -27.74 -78.68 -1.35
N THR A 14 -29.04 -78.95 -1.52
CA THR A 14 -29.52 -79.85 -2.58
C THR A 14 -29.52 -79.15 -3.95
N LEU A 15 -29.43 -79.90 -5.05
CA LEU A 15 -29.40 -79.36 -6.42
C LEU A 15 -30.57 -78.39 -6.69
N ASP A 16 -31.77 -78.74 -6.24
CA ASP A 16 -32.96 -77.89 -6.39
C ASP A 16 -32.87 -76.55 -5.60
N GLU A 17 -32.14 -76.52 -4.48
CA GLU A 17 -31.92 -75.31 -3.69
C GLU A 17 -30.89 -74.38 -4.36
N LEU A 18 -29.80 -74.94 -4.91
CA LEU A 18 -28.80 -74.20 -5.68
C LEU A 18 -29.36 -73.66 -7.00
N TYR A 19 -30.31 -74.35 -7.63
CA TYR A 19 -31.03 -73.84 -8.80
C TYR A 19 -31.90 -72.61 -8.49
N SER A 20 -32.40 -72.50 -7.25
CA SER A 20 -33.25 -71.38 -6.83
C SER A 20 -32.46 -70.14 -6.39
N GLU A 21 -31.27 -70.33 -5.82
CA GLU A 21 -30.38 -69.26 -5.37
C GLU A 21 -28.92 -69.57 -5.74
N PRO A 22 -28.50 -69.31 -6.99
CA PRO A 22 -27.15 -69.65 -7.46
C PRO A 22 -26.04 -68.90 -6.70
N GLY A 23 -26.36 -67.78 -6.04
CA GLY A 23 -25.43 -67.04 -5.18
C GLY A 23 -24.97 -67.80 -3.94
N ARG A 24 -25.68 -68.85 -3.49
CA ARG A 24 -25.26 -69.66 -2.33
C ARG A 24 -24.10 -70.60 -2.62
N ILE A 25 -23.75 -70.81 -3.90
CA ILE A 25 -22.48 -71.45 -4.25
C ILE A 25 -21.29 -70.64 -3.71
N LEU A 26 -21.44 -69.31 -3.56
CA LEU A 26 -20.42 -68.46 -2.94
C LEU A 26 -20.23 -68.78 -1.45
N GLU A 27 -21.22 -69.34 -0.75
CA GLU A 27 -21.09 -69.77 0.65
C GLU A 27 -20.28 -71.07 0.80
N TYR A 28 -20.09 -71.85 -0.27
CA TYR A 28 -19.09 -72.92 -0.31
C TYR A 28 -17.68 -72.39 -0.59
N LEU A 29 -17.56 -71.22 -1.24
CA LEU A 29 -16.30 -70.56 -1.57
C LEU A 29 -15.81 -69.62 -0.45
N TYR A 30 -16.74 -69.09 0.36
CA TYR A 30 -16.45 -68.35 1.58
C TYR A 30 -16.55 -69.29 2.78
N VAL A 31 -15.39 -69.73 3.29
CA VAL A 31 -15.29 -70.37 4.60
C VAL A 31 -15.90 -69.39 5.62
N PRO A 32 -16.86 -69.81 6.47
CA PRO A 32 -17.37 -68.94 7.53
C PRO A 32 -16.19 -68.55 8.41
N GLU A 33 -16.06 -67.26 8.75
CA GLU A 33 -15.05 -66.77 9.68
C GLU A 33 -15.14 -67.56 11.00
N THR A 34 -14.33 -68.60 11.11
CA THR A 34 -14.09 -69.29 12.37
C THR A 34 -13.25 -68.36 13.24
N ASP A 35 -13.34 -68.54 14.57
CA ASP A 35 -12.50 -67.91 15.59
C ASP A 35 -10.98 -67.88 15.25
N GLU A 36 -10.55 -68.66 14.27
CA GLU A 36 -9.19 -68.70 13.74
C GLU A 36 -8.79 -67.43 12.96
N VAL A 37 -9.70 -66.78 12.21
CA VAL A 37 -9.36 -65.51 11.53
C VAL A 37 -9.17 -64.39 12.55
N GLN A 38 -10.01 -64.32 13.59
CA GLN A 38 -9.78 -63.41 14.71
C GLN A 38 -8.45 -63.74 15.43
N ARG A 39 -8.10 -65.02 15.62
CA ARG A 39 -6.78 -65.41 16.16
C ARG A 39 -5.61 -65.00 15.26
N THR A 40 -5.73 -65.03 13.93
CA THR A 40 -4.65 -64.56 13.04
C THR A 40 -4.48 -63.04 13.05
N VAL A 41 -5.58 -62.28 13.19
CA VAL A 41 -5.54 -60.82 13.36
C VAL A 41 -4.98 -60.45 14.74
N SER A 42 -5.37 -61.17 15.80
CA SER A 42 -4.77 -61.09 17.13
C SER A 42 -3.28 -61.42 17.09
N ALA A 43 -2.87 -62.51 16.42
CA ALA A 43 -1.47 -62.87 16.26
C ALA A 43 -0.68 -61.78 15.51
N SER A 44 -1.24 -61.11 14.51
CA SER A 44 -0.56 -60.00 13.83
C SER A 44 -0.41 -58.75 14.71
N THR A 45 -1.37 -58.51 15.61
CA THR A 45 -1.27 -57.44 16.62
C THR A 45 -0.28 -57.82 17.71
N ASP A 46 -0.33 -59.05 18.22
CA ASP A 46 0.59 -59.60 19.22
C ASP A 46 2.04 -59.68 18.71
N LEU A 47 2.26 -59.98 17.42
CA LEU A 47 3.56 -59.92 16.76
C LEU A 47 4.14 -58.49 16.68
N ARG A 48 3.29 -57.45 16.70
CA ARG A 48 3.73 -56.04 16.78
C ARG A 48 4.04 -55.60 18.22
N PHE A 49 3.57 -56.34 19.22
CA PHE A 49 3.91 -56.14 20.64
C PHE A 49 5.15 -56.93 21.08
N LEU A 50 5.66 -57.86 20.26
CA LEU A 50 6.89 -58.63 20.52
C LEU A 50 8.15 -57.78 20.84
N PRO A 51 8.38 -56.60 20.24
CA PRO A 51 9.50 -55.73 20.62
C PRO A 51 9.35 -55.10 22.01
N LEU A 52 8.13 -55.05 22.58
CA LEU A 52 7.85 -54.52 23.92
C LEU A 52 7.98 -55.58 25.02
N LEU A 53 7.99 -56.86 24.68
CA LEU A 53 8.25 -57.99 25.58
C LEU A 53 9.75 -58.36 25.67
N GLY A 54 10.62 -57.41 25.33
CA GLY A 54 12.07 -57.55 25.36
C GLY A 54 12.64 -57.54 26.77
N GLN A 55 12.28 -58.53 27.60
CA GLN A 55 13.05 -59.08 28.71
C GLN A 55 12.29 -60.31 29.24
N ASP A 56 12.91 -61.49 29.08
CA ASP A 56 12.51 -62.80 29.63
C ASP A 56 11.45 -63.64 28.88
N VAL A 57 11.77 -64.08 27.65
CA VAL A 57 11.12 -65.26 27.04
C VAL A 57 12.17 -66.33 26.75
N ASP A 58 12.04 -67.50 27.37
CA ASP A 58 12.91 -68.67 27.18
C ASP A 58 12.82 -69.19 25.74
N ALA A 59 13.96 -69.30 25.04
CA ALA A 59 14.03 -69.68 23.63
C ALA A 59 13.40 -71.05 23.29
N SER A 60 13.29 -71.96 24.27
CA SER A 60 12.66 -73.28 24.08
C SER A 60 11.14 -73.22 23.94
N GLN A 61 10.47 -72.22 24.50
CA GLN A 61 9.01 -72.08 24.38
C GLN A 61 8.58 -71.50 23.03
N LEU A 62 9.48 -70.78 22.36
CA LEU A 62 9.23 -70.20 21.04
C LEU A 62 9.26 -71.25 19.93
N ASP A 63 10.19 -72.21 20.00
CA ASP A 63 10.30 -73.29 19.01
C ASP A 63 9.08 -74.23 19.08
N ASP A 64 8.60 -74.55 20.28
CA ASP A 64 7.40 -75.37 20.47
C ASP A 64 6.14 -74.65 19.94
N ALA A 65 6.01 -73.35 20.18
CA ALA A 65 4.89 -72.55 19.67
C ALA A 65 4.93 -72.41 18.14
N LEU A 66 6.13 -72.22 17.55
CA LEU A 66 6.30 -72.17 16.10
C LEU A 66 6.01 -73.53 15.44
N MET A 67 6.39 -74.63 16.09
CA MET A 67 6.05 -75.98 15.63
C MET A 67 4.54 -76.22 15.67
N GLN A 68 3.86 -75.75 16.72
CA GLN A 68 2.41 -75.86 16.87
C GLN A 68 1.66 -75.02 15.83
N ILE A 69 2.10 -73.77 15.60
CA ILE A 69 1.54 -72.91 14.55
C ILE A 69 1.77 -73.51 13.15
N ASN A 70 2.94 -74.09 12.88
CA ASN A 70 3.19 -74.74 11.59
C ASN A 70 2.29 -75.96 11.39
N GLN A 71 2.05 -76.77 12.43
CA GLN A 71 1.13 -77.91 12.36
C GLN A 71 -0.32 -77.46 12.15
N GLU A 72 -0.75 -76.38 12.79
CA GLU A 72 -2.08 -75.80 12.60
C GLU A 72 -2.23 -75.25 11.17
N CYS A 73 -1.22 -74.53 10.66
CA CYS A 73 -1.20 -74.06 9.27
C CYS A 73 -1.27 -75.21 8.27
N GLU A 74 -0.51 -76.29 8.48
CA GLU A 74 -0.48 -77.44 7.57
C GLU A 74 -1.83 -78.20 7.60
N ALA A 75 -2.47 -78.30 8.78
CA ALA A 75 -3.81 -78.84 8.92
C ALA A 75 -4.86 -77.98 8.17
N VAL A 76 -4.79 -76.66 8.30
CA VAL A 76 -5.71 -75.72 7.61
C VAL A 76 -5.53 -75.82 6.09
N ILE A 77 -4.29 -75.85 5.59
CA ILE A 77 -4.00 -76.03 4.16
C ILE A 77 -4.60 -77.35 3.65
N GLN A 78 -4.50 -78.42 4.42
CA GLN A 78 -5.04 -79.72 4.04
C GLN A 78 -6.57 -79.74 4.03
N THR A 79 -7.21 -79.02 4.97
CA THR A 79 -8.68 -78.84 4.93
C THR A 79 -9.13 -78.03 3.71
N LEU A 80 -8.39 -76.98 3.34
CA LEU A 80 -8.66 -76.16 2.15
C LEU A 80 -8.50 -76.98 0.85
N GLN A 81 -7.49 -77.83 0.76
CA GLN A 81 -7.30 -78.70 -0.41
C GLN A 81 -8.42 -79.74 -0.52
N ASN A 82 -8.90 -80.27 0.60
CA ASN A 82 -10.01 -81.22 0.61
C ASN A 82 -11.33 -80.57 0.20
N THR A 83 -11.60 -79.34 0.65
CA THR A 83 -12.80 -78.60 0.25
C THR A 83 -12.72 -78.17 -1.21
N GLU A 84 -11.56 -77.75 -1.71
CA GLU A 84 -11.37 -77.44 -3.14
C GLU A 84 -11.65 -78.67 -4.03
N ASN A 85 -11.16 -79.84 -3.63
CA ASN A 85 -11.39 -81.09 -4.35
C ASN A 85 -12.87 -81.51 -4.34
N ASP A 86 -13.58 -81.32 -3.23
CA ASP A 86 -15.02 -81.60 -3.15
C ASP A 86 -15.82 -80.63 -4.05
N LEU A 87 -15.44 -79.35 -4.06
CA LEU A 87 -16.06 -78.31 -4.88
C LEU A 87 -15.82 -78.56 -6.37
N ARG A 88 -14.61 -79.01 -6.75
CA ARG A 88 -14.31 -79.51 -8.10
C ARG A 88 -15.18 -80.71 -8.49
N GLY A 89 -15.39 -81.65 -7.56
CA GLY A 89 -16.27 -82.80 -7.77
C GLY A 89 -17.72 -82.41 -8.03
N GLN A 90 -18.23 -81.44 -7.26
CA GLN A 90 -19.59 -80.94 -7.42
C GLN A 90 -19.78 -80.13 -8.72
N ILE A 91 -18.79 -79.33 -9.13
CA ILE A 91 -18.82 -78.59 -10.40
C ILE A 91 -18.75 -79.55 -11.60
N SER A 92 -17.87 -80.55 -11.55
CA SER A 92 -17.77 -81.62 -12.57
C SER A 92 -19.11 -82.35 -12.73
N ALA A 93 -19.76 -82.70 -11.61
CA ALA A 93 -21.08 -83.33 -11.62
C ALA A 93 -22.18 -82.44 -12.20
N ALA A 94 -22.14 -81.12 -11.95
CA ALA A 94 -23.13 -80.17 -12.45
C ALA A 94 -22.93 -79.80 -13.94
N LEU A 95 -21.69 -79.82 -14.43
CA LEU A 95 -21.37 -79.57 -15.84
C LEU A 95 -21.47 -80.85 -16.70
N GLY A 96 -21.32 -82.03 -16.10
CA GLY A 96 -21.37 -83.34 -16.76
C GLY A 96 -20.06 -83.75 -17.44
N GLU A 97 -18.95 -83.08 -17.14
CA GLU A 97 -17.62 -83.29 -17.73
C GLU A 97 -16.55 -83.37 -16.64
N ASP A 98 -15.52 -84.21 -16.81
CA ASP A 98 -14.51 -84.47 -15.78
C ASP A 98 -13.44 -83.35 -15.76
N THR A 99 -13.68 -82.29 -14.98
CA THR A 99 -12.85 -81.05 -14.93
C THR A 99 -11.59 -81.17 -14.06
N LYS A 100 -10.86 -82.29 -14.16
CA LYS A 100 -9.71 -82.57 -13.27
C LYS A 100 -8.47 -81.73 -13.55
N ASP A 101 -8.30 -81.21 -14.77
CA ASP A 101 -7.08 -80.48 -15.20
C ASP A 101 -7.32 -78.98 -15.53
N GLU A 102 -8.52 -78.44 -15.28
CA GLU A 102 -8.84 -77.03 -15.61
C GLU A 102 -8.83 -76.10 -14.38
N ASP A 103 -8.59 -74.80 -14.59
CA ASP A 103 -8.63 -73.78 -13.54
C ASP A 103 -10.05 -73.70 -12.93
N LEU A 104 -10.15 -73.75 -11.60
CA LEU A 104 -11.41 -73.79 -10.87
C LEU A 104 -12.22 -72.52 -11.11
N GLY A 105 -11.55 -71.37 -11.22
CA GLY A 105 -12.21 -70.09 -11.50
C GLY A 105 -12.90 -70.06 -12.85
N GLU A 106 -12.30 -70.67 -13.87
CA GLU A 106 -12.87 -70.72 -15.22
C GLU A 106 -14.04 -71.70 -15.31
N SER A 107 -13.94 -72.83 -14.59
CA SER A 107 -15.02 -73.83 -14.48
C SER A 107 -16.26 -73.27 -13.77
N VAL A 108 -16.06 -72.47 -12.72
CA VAL A 108 -17.15 -71.75 -12.02
C VAL A 108 -17.80 -70.72 -12.94
N HIS A 109 -17.01 -69.96 -13.72
CA HIS A 109 -17.56 -68.97 -14.65
C HIS A 109 -18.42 -69.60 -15.75
N ARG A 110 -18.03 -70.75 -16.29
CA ARG A 110 -18.84 -71.48 -17.29
C ARG A 110 -20.14 -72.03 -16.71
N LEU A 111 -20.13 -72.49 -15.46
CA LEU A 111 -21.35 -72.87 -14.74
C LEU A 111 -22.27 -71.65 -14.58
N PHE A 112 -21.70 -70.50 -14.23
CA PHE A 112 -22.42 -69.24 -14.06
C PHE A 112 -23.06 -68.74 -15.36
N ASP A 113 -22.39 -68.86 -16.50
CA ASP A 113 -22.92 -68.52 -17.82
C ASP A 113 -24.07 -69.45 -18.26
N LYS A 114 -23.96 -70.74 -17.94
CA LYS A 114 -25.03 -71.74 -18.20
C LYS A 114 -26.27 -71.46 -17.36
N LEU A 115 -26.09 -70.97 -16.12
CA LEU A 115 -27.18 -70.58 -15.21
C LEU A 115 -27.81 -69.24 -15.60
N HIS A 116 -27.05 -68.29 -16.15
CA HIS A 116 -27.59 -67.00 -16.61
C HIS A 116 -28.53 -67.12 -17.81
N GLY A 117 -28.38 -68.14 -18.66
CA GLY A 117 -29.28 -68.42 -19.79
C GLY A 117 -30.71 -68.85 -19.39
N PHE A 118 -30.90 -69.38 -18.18
CA PHE A 118 -32.22 -69.85 -17.70
C PHE A 118 -33.04 -68.76 -16.96
N SER A 119 -32.43 -67.62 -16.64
CA SER A 119 -33.00 -66.59 -15.76
C SER A 119 -34.04 -65.66 -16.42
N GLN A 120 -34.23 -65.70 -17.76
CA GLN A 120 -35.21 -64.84 -18.44
C GLN A 120 -36.67 -65.36 -18.46
N GLN A 121 -36.97 -66.53 -17.91
CA GLN A 121 -38.35 -67.08 -17.92
C GLN A 121 -39.02 -67.26 -16.54
N GLN A 122 -38.37 -66.90 -15.41
CA GLN A 122 -38.98 -67.03 -14.08
C GLN A 122 -38.92 -65.76 -13.20
N GLN A 123 -38.80 -64.58 -13.80
CA GLN A 123 -39.10 -63.31 -13.12
C GLN A 123 -40.60 -63.00 -13.15
N GLN A 124 -41.41 -63.87 -12.57
CA GLN A 124 -42.74 -63.57 -12.07
C GLN A 124 -43.08 -64.69 -11.10
N GLN A 125 -43.15 -64.37 -9.80
CA GLN A 125 -43.50 -65.24 -8.66
C GLN A 125 -42.34 -65.90 -7.89
N LYS A 126 -41.53 -65.12 -7.17
CA LYS A 126 -41.05 -65.45 -5.80
C LYS A 126 -40.30 -64.27 -5.19
N ALA A 127 -41.04 -63.33 -4.61
CA ALA A 127 -40.52 -62.11 -3.99
C ALA A 127 -40.76 -62.08 -2.47
N THR A 128 -40.72 -63.22 -1.77
CA THR A 128 -41.11 -63.25 -0.35
C THR A 128 -40.19 -64.10 0.54
N SER A 129 -38.92 -64.33 0.18
CA SER A 129 -37.99 -65.00 1.13
C SER A 129 -36.52 -64.56 1.08
N LYS A 130 -36.12 -63.62 0.20
CA LYS A 130 -34.77 -63.02 0.20
C LYS A 130 -34.68 -61.71 0.98
N GLU A 131 -35.79 -61.00 1.18
CA GLU A 131 -35.81 -59.74 1.92
C GLU A 131 -35.55 -59.94 3.42
N ASP A 132 -36.02 -61.04 4.01
CA ASP A 132 -35.84 -61.31 5.44
C ASP A 132 -34.38 -61.58 5.83
N LYS A 133 -33.61 -62.32 5.03
CA LYS A 133 -32.19 -62.60 5.31
C LYS A 133 -31.27 -61.38 5.10
N VAL A 134 -31.54 -60.56 4.09
CA VAL A 134 -30.81 -59.30 3.87
C VAL A 134 -31.18 -58.29 4.96
N HIS A 135 -32.44 -58.24 5.40
CA HIS A 135 -32.85 -57.43 6.56
C HIS A 135 -32.24 -57.94 7.88
N GLU A 136 -32.08 -59.25 8.08
CA GLU A 136 -31.44 -59.80 9.27
C GLU A 136 -29.93 -59.48 9.33
N ASN A 137 -29.21 -59.59 8.21
CA ASN A 137 -27.79 -59.22 8.16
C ASN A 137 -27.58 -57.71 8.37
N LEU A 138 -28.42 -56.85 7.77
CA LEU A 138 -28.36 -55.40 8.02
C LEU A 138 -28.67 -55.05 9.48
N LYS A 139 -29.60 -55.77 10.12
CA LYS A 139 -29.89 -55.61 11.55
C LYS A 139 -28.73 -56.07 12.42
N LEU A 140 -28.05 -57.15 12.07
CA LEU A 140 -26.89 -57.64 12.80
C LEU A 140 -25.69 -56.67 12.71
N ASP A 141 -25.46 -56.09 11.53
CA ASP A 141 -24.45 -55.04 11.33
C ASP A 141 -24.79 -53.78 12.15
N LEU A 142 -26.06 -53.35 12.13
CA LEU A 142 -26.52 -52.23 12.95
C LEU A 142 -26.37 -52.49 14.45
N LEU A 143 -26.66 -53.71 14.93
CA LEU A 143 -26.47 -54.10 16.33
C LEU A 143 -25.00 -54.13 16.72
N THR A 144 -24.12 -54.59 15.81
CA THR A 144 -22.67 -54.63 16.04
C THR A 144 -22.09 -53.21 16.10
N ILE A 145 -22.53 -52.33 15.20
CA ILE A 145 -22.15 -50.92 15.22
C ILE A 145 -22.69 -50.23 16.48
N ALA A 146 -23.94 -50.49 16.86
CA ALA A 146 -24.52 -49.96 18.09
C ALA A 146 -23.74 -50.40 19.33
N ARG A 147 -23.34 -51.69 19.40
CA ARG A 147 -22.49 -52.23 20.47
C ARG A 147 -21.14 -51.52 20.53
N ASN A 148 -20.46 -51.37 19.38
CA ASN A 148 -19.17 -50.67 19.32
C ASN A 148 -19.32 -49.20 19.75
N CYS A 149 -20.38 -48.51 19.34
CA CYS A 149 -20.65 -47.15 19.80
C CYS A 149 -20.92 -47.08 21.31
N THR A 150 -21.66 -48.03 21.89
CA THR A 150 -21.89 -48.07 23.35
C THR A 150 -20.61 -48.41 24.10
N ASP A 151 -19.76 -49.30 23.57
CA ASP A 151 -18.48 -49.67 24.18
C ASP A 151 -17.51 -48.47 24.17
N LEU A 152 -17.45 -47.71 23.08
CA LEU A 152 -16.66 -46.47 23.01
C LEU A 152 -17.15 -45.40 24.00
N LEU A 153 -18.47 -45.23 24.15
CA LEU A 153 -19.04 -44.30 25.13
C LEU A 153 -18.78 -44.77 26.58
N ALA A 154 -18.86 -46.08 26.85
CA ALA A 154 -18.53 -46.63 28.16
C ALA A 154 -17.04 -46.47 28.49
N GLN A 155 -16.15 -46.65 27.51
CA GLN A 155 -14.71 -46.37 27.68
C GLN A 155 -14.46 -44.88 27.97
N ALA A 156 -15.17 -43.97 27.30
CA ALA A 156 -15.09 -42.54 27.60
C ALA A 156 -15.54 -42.23 29.03
N GLU A 157 -16.63 -42.84 29.51
CA GLU A 157 -17.08 -42.70 30.90
C GLU A 157 -16.06 -43.24 31.91
N HIS A 158 -15.38 -44.34 31.58
CA HIS A 158 -14.33 -44.87 32.44
C HIS A 158 -13.12 -43.93 32.52
N ILE A 159 -12.68 -43.35 31.39
CA ILE A 159 -11.58 -42.38 31.37
C ILE A 159 -11.97 -41.12 32.15
N GLU A 160 -13.21 -40.64 32.02
CA GLU A 160 -13.71 -39.51 32.82
C GLU A 160 -13.74 -39.84 34.32
N ALA A 161 -14.10 -41.08 34.70
CA ALA A 161 -14.05 -41.53 36.09
C ALA A 161 -12.62 -41.61 36.64
N ASP A 162 -11.66 -42.09 35.83
CA ASP A 162 -10.24 -42.09 36.16
C ASP A 162 -9.72 -40.65 36.39
N ALA A 163 -10.13 -39.73 35.51
CA ALA A 163 -9.84 -38.30 35.66
C ALA A 163 -10.45 -37.72 36.95
N ILE A 164 -11.67 -38.11 37.34
CA ILE A 164 -12.27 -37.64 38.60
C ILE A 164 -11.51 -38.20 39.82
N ALA A 165 -11.05 -39.45 39.76
CA ALA A 165 -10.30 -40.08 40.84
C ALA A 165 -8.91 -39.43 41.06
N SER A 166 -8.30 -38.92 40.00
CA SER A 166 -6.98 -38.26 40.02
C SER A 166 -7.07 -36.76 39.73
N ALA A 167 -8.04 -36.07 40.33
CA ALA A 167 -8.30 -34.64 40.08
C ALA A 167 -7.10 -33.72 40.39
N ASP A 168 -6.22 -34.10 41.33
CA ASP A 168 -5.11 -33.27 41.79
C ASP A 168 -3.86 -33.33 40.87
N ASP A 169 -3.73 -34.34 40.00
CA ASP A 169 -2.56 -34.51 39.14
C ASP A 169 -2.86 -34.17 37.67
N ILE A 170 -2.43 -32.97 37.27
CA ILE A 170 -2.59 -32.44 35.92
C ILE A 170 -1.94 -33.35 34.86
N SER A 171 -0.85 -34.06 35.18
CA SER A 171 -0.21 -34.97 34.21
C SER A 171 -1.11 -36.15 33.86
N ILE A 172 -1.85 -36.68 34.85
CA ILE A 172 -2.82 -37.77 34.65
C ILE A 172 -4.05 -37.24 33.90
N GLN A 173 -4.51 -36.03 34.22
CA GLN A 173 -5.59 -35.38 33.48
C GLN A 173 -5.27 -35.23 31.99
N MET A 174 -4.03 -34.84 31.66
CA MET A 174 -3.57 -34.72 30.28
C MET A 174 -3.52 -36.06 29.55
N ASP A 175 -3.08 -37.14 30.22
CA ASP A 175 -3.12 -38.49 29.67
C ASP A 175 -4.56 -38.94 29.38
N CYS A 176 -5.50 -38.61 30.27
CA CYS A 176 -6.93 -38.84 30.04
C CYS A 176 -7.45 -38.09 28.80
N LEU A 177 -7.00 -36.86 28.57
CA LEU A 177 -7.35 -36.09 27.36
C LEU A 177 -6.83 -36.75 26.08
N GLU A 178 -5.59 -37.23 26.09
CA GLU A 178 -5.00 -37.97 24.96
C GLU A 178 -5.78 -39.26 24.67
N ARG A 179 -6.11 -40.03 25.72
CA ARG A 179 -6.93 -41.25 25.62
C ARG A 179 -8.33 -40.97 25.07
N LEU A 180 -8.99 -39.89 25.50
CA LEU A 180 -10.29 -39.45 24.96
C LEU A 180 -10.19 -39.05 23.48
N SER A 181 -9.10 -38.39 23.08
CA SER A 181 -8.88 -38.06 21.67
C SER A 181 -8.68 -39.31 20.82
N LEU A 182 -7.92 -40.29 21.32
CA LEU A 182 -7.69 -41.56 20.64
C LEU A 182 -8.99 -42.36 20.41
N LEU A 183 -9.96 -42.28 21.34
CA LEU A 183 -11.30 -42.85 21.12
C LEU A 183 -12.06 -42.17 19.98
N THR A 184 -11.81 -40.88 19.74
CA THR A 184 -12.44 -40.14 18.63
C THR A 184 -11.88 -40.57 17.28
N ASP A 185 -10.62 -40.98 17.23
CA ASP A 185 -9.94 -41.44 16.01
C ASP A 185 -10.27 -42.91 15.67
N ASN A 186 -10.57 -43.74 16.67
CA ASN A 186 -10.86 -45.17 16.51
C ASN A 186 -12.30 -45.51 16.10
N ILE A 187 -13.06 -44.57 15.57
CA ILE A 187 -14.46 -44.78 15.17
C ILE A 187 -14.50 -45.61 13.86
N PRO A 188 -15.22 -46.75 13.81
CA PRO A 188 -15.24 -47.63 12.63
C PRO A 188 -15.87 -46.98 11.40
N ALA A 189 -15.37 -47.30 10.20
CA ALA A 189 -16.01 -46.89 8.93
C ALA A 189 -17.23 -47.78 8.64
N SER A 190 -18.36 -47.20 8.22
CA SER A 190 -19.59 -47.96 7.90
C SER A 190 -20.11 -47.71 6.49
N ASN A 191 -20.77 -48.70 5.89
CA ASN A 191 -21.26 -48.70 4.50
C ASN A 191 -22.78 -48.46 4.35
N GLY A 192 -23.53 -48.08 5.41
CA GLY A 192 -25.00 -47.94 5.40
C GLY A 192 -25.55 -46.62 5.98
N PRO A 193 -26.76 -46.15 5.60
CA PRO A 193 -27.28 -44.84 5.98
C PRO A 193 -27.69 -44.72 7.46
N GLU A 194 -28.33 -45.73 8.06
CA GLU A 194 -28.74 -45.70 9.47
C GLU A 194 -27.56 -45.89 10.44
N SER A 195 -26.57 -46.69 10.04
CA SER A 195 -25.33 -46.86 10.79
C SER A 195 -24.51 -45.56 10.81
N ILE A 196 -24.55 -44.77 9.73
CA ILE A 196 -23.92 -43.46 9.67
C ILE A 196 -24.55 -42.49 10.68
N GLU A 197 -25.87 -42.51 10.91
CA GLU A 197 -26.51 -41.61 11.88
C GLU A 197 -26.10 -41.91 13.32
N LEU A 198 -26.12 -43.19 13.72
CA LEU A 198 -25.69 -43.61 15.06
C LEU A 198 -24.21 -43.30 15.29
N LEU A 199 -23.38 -43.56 14.28
CA LEU A 199 -21.95 -43.29 14.33
C LEU A 199 -21.65 -41.79 14.40
N ASN A 200 -22.36 -40.97 13.62
CA ASN A 200 -22.24 -39.52 13.69
C ASN A 200 -22.67 -38.98 15.06
N ARG A 201 -23.72 -39.55 15.66
CA ARG A 201 -24.17 -39.17 16.99
C ARG A 201 -23.13 -39.53 18.05
N ALA A 202 -22.62 -40.76 18.04
CA ALA A 202 -21.56 -41.19 18.94
C ALA A 202 -20.30 -40.34 18.78
N LYS A 203 -19.87 -40.08 17.53
CA LYS A 203 -18.76 -39.19 17.20
C LYS A 203 -18.97 -37.78 17.75
N SER A 204 -20.16 -37.20 17.53
CA SER A 204 -20.48 -35.86 18.03
C SER A 204 -20.45 -35.79 19.55
N GLU A 205 -20.88 -36.85 20.24
CA GLU A 205 -20.85 -36.92 21.69
C GLU A 205 -19.43 -37.08 22.23
N LEU A 206 -18.60 -37.91 21.61
CA LEU A 206 -17.18 -38.08 21.98
C LEU A 206 -16.40 -36.77 21.78
N ILE A 207 -16.59 -36.09 20.63
CA ILE A 207 -15.99 -34.77 20.38
C ILE A 207 -16.46 -33.76 21.43
N ARG A 208 -17.77 -33.72 21.72
CA ARG A 208 -18.33 -32.83 22.74
C ARG A 208 -17.72 -33.07 24.11
N ARG A 209 -17.58 -34.35 24.53
CA ARG A 209 -16.98 -34.73 25.81
C ARG A 209 -15.51 -34.36 25.88
N ARG A 210 -14.72 -34.68 24.84
CA ARG A 210 -13.31 -34.29 24.71
C ARG A 210 -13.12 -32.78 24.81
N ASP A 211 -13.90 -32.01 24.04
CA ASP A 211 -13.78 -30.55 24.00
C ASP A 211 -14.22 -29.91 25.31
N ALA A 212 -15.28 -30.44 25.95
CA ALA A 212 -15.71 -30.00 27.28
C ALA A 212 -14.66 -30.33 28.36
N PHE A 213 -14.01 -31.50 28.27
CA PHE A 213 -12.94 -31.90 29.17
C PHE A 213 -11.70 -31.01 29.00
N TYR A 214 -11.31 -30.73 27.75
CA TYR A 214 -10.23 -29.78 27.44
C TYR A 214 -10.51 -28.39 28.01
N GLU A 215 -11.72 -27.84 27.78
CA GLU A 215 -12.06 -26.51 28.28
C GLU A 215 -12.08 -26.45 29.81
N LYS A 216 -12.52 -27.53 30.48
CA LYS A 216 -12.43 -27.65 31.94
C LYS A 216 -10.96 -27.65 32.41
N LEU A 217 -10.08 -28.43 31.78
CA LEU A 217 -8.65 -28.46 32.12
C LEU A 217 -7.97 -27.12 31.85
N ARG A 218 -8.34 -26.45 30.76
CA ARG A 218 -7.85 -25.11 30.43
C ARG A 218 -8.23 -24.11 31.52
N GLN A 219 -9.47 -24.14 32.01
CA GLN A 219 -9.90 -23.29 33.11
C GLN A 219 -9.13 -23.57 34.40
N ILE A 220 -8.99 -24.85 34.79
CA ILE A 220 -8.26 -25.25 36.01
C ILE A 220 -6.79 -24.79 35.95
N THR A 221 -6.10 -25.04 34.83
CA THR A 221 -4.69 -24.64 34.66
C THR A 221 -4.52 -23.12 34.58
N ALA A 222 -5.44 -22.40 33.94
CA ALA A 222 -5.44 -20.94 33.89
C ALA A 222 -5.71 -20.32 35.28
N GLU A 223 -6.66 -20.86 36.04
CA GLU A 223 -6.94 -20.45 37.42
C GLU A 223 -5.74 -20.71 38.33
N GLY A 224 -5.12 -21.89 38.22
CA GLY A 224 -3.90 -22.22 38.96
C GLY A 224 -2.74 -21.25 38.69
N LEU A 225 -2.51 -20.88 37.42
CA LEU A 225 -1.51 -19.87 37.06
C LEU A 225 -1.88 -18.49 37.61
N ASN A 226 -3.15 -18.07 37.46
CA ASN A 226 -3.62 -16.79 37.95
C ASN A 226 -3.53 -16.67 39.48
N ASP A 227 -3.81 -17.73 40.23
CA ASP A 227 -3.70 -17.74 41.67
C ASP A 227 -2.25 -17.59 42.12
N VAL A 228 -1.30 -18.25 41.44
CA VAL A 228 0.14 -18.04 41.70
C VAL A 228 0.57 -16.62 41.35
N LEU A 229 0.08 -16.05 40.24
CA LEU A 229 0.35 -14.66 39.88
C LEU A 229 -0.20 -13.68 40.94
N ARG A 230 -1.41 -13.93 41.46
CA ARG A 230 -2.02 -13.14 42.55
C ARG A 230 -1.24 -13.29 43.86
N GLU A 231 -0.81 -14.49 44.23
CA GLU A 231 0.05 -14.74 45.40
C GLU A 231 1.37 -13.95 45.30
N MET A 232 1.94 -13.85 44.10
CA MET A 232 3.14 -13.06 43.82
C MET A 232 2.89 -11.56 43.68
N GLN A 233 1.63 -11.10 43.77
CA GLN A 233 1.23 -9.71 43.53
C GLN A 233 1.64 -9.19 42.15
N TRP A 234 1.53 -10.04 41.13
CA TRP A 234 1.74 -9.66 39.73
C TRP A 234 0.51 -8.97 39.14
N PRO A 235 0.69 -7.92 38.30
CA PRO A 235 1.93 -7.20 38.03
C PRO A 235 2.27 -6.21 39.14
N PRO A 236 3.56 -6.02 39.45
CA PRO A 236 3.97 -4.93 40.33
C PRO A 236 3.59 -3.58 39.69
N PRO A 237 3.35 -2.51 40.47
CA PRO A 237 2.87 -1.22 39.96
C PRO A 237 3.79 -0.61 38.90
N GLU A 238 5.09 -0.92 38.96
CA GLU A 238 6.10 -0.55 37.97
C GLU A 238 5.89 -1.23 36.61
N CYS A 239 5.22 -2.40 36.55
CA CYS A 239 4.89 -3.09 35.29
C CYS A 239 3.49 -2.72 34.77
N GLU A 240 2.66 -2.06 35.58
CA GLU A 240 1.30 -1.62 35.21
C GLU A 240 1.27 -0.18 34.67
N ASN A 241 2.12 0.71 35.20
CA ASN A 241 2.07 2.14 34.86
C ASN A 241 3.34 2.61 34.13
N PRO A 242 3.27 2.84 32.81
CA PRO A 242 4.41 3.32 32.02
C PRO A 242 4.91 4.73 32.37
N ASN A 243 4.20 5.46 33.23
CA ASN A 243 4.62 6.81 33.65
C ASN A 243 5.60 6.81 34.84
N ILE A 244 5.91 5.63 35.40
CA ILE A 244 6.90 5.47 36.48
C ILE A 244 8.27 5.31 35.82
N GLU A 245 9.28 6.08 36.25
CA GLU A 245 10.62 6.03 35.65
C GLU A 245 11.23 4.62 35.72
N LEU A 246 11.81 4.15 34.60
CA LEU A 246 12.49 2.85 34.48
C LEU A 246 13.68 2.65 35.46
N SER A 247 14.08 3.69 36.18
CA SER A 247 15.18 3.67 37.16
C SER A 247 14.87 2.80 38.38
N SER A 248 13.59 2.52 38.68
CA SER A 248 13.17 1.63 39.78
C SER A 248 13.23 0.13 39.45
N LEU A 249 13.31 -0.26 38.17
CA LEU A 249 13.48 -1.66 37.70
C LEU A 249 14.89 -2.24 38.00
N ALA A 250 15.73 -1.49 38.72
CA ALA A 250 17.11 -1.86 39.04
C ALA A 250 17.24 -2.99 40.09
N THR A 251 16.15 -3.49 40.67
CA THR A 251 16.19 -4.55 41.69
C THR A 251 15.34 -5.77 41.34
N GLY A 252 15.97 -6.76 40.69
CA GLY A 252 15.88 -8.17 41.09
C GLY A 252 14.56 -8.95 40.97
N PHE A 253 13.48 -8.43 40.38
CA PHE A 253 12.27 -9.23 40.19
C PHE A 253 12.43 -10.19 38.99
N SER A 254 12.75 -11.46 39.27
CA SER A 254 12.79 -12.53 38.27
C SER A 254 11.60 -13.47 38.46
N LEU A 255 10.69 -13.47 37.48
CA LEU A 255 9.54 -14.38 37.43
C LEU A 255 10.03 -15.84 37.36
N ALA A 256 11.10 -16.08 36.60
CA ALA A 256 11.66 -17.41 36.40
C ALA A 256 12.27 -18.03 37.66
N SER A 257 12.40 -17.30 38.77
CA SER A 257 12.98 -17.82 40.02
C SER A 257 11.98 -18.53 40.94
N ASN A 258 10.67 -18.33 40.75
CA ASN A 258 9.66 -18.92 41.64
C ASN A 258 9.24 -20.33 41.19
N PRO A 259 9.47 -21.40 41.99
CA PRO A 259 9.16 -22.77 41.61
C PRO A 259 7.65 -23.04 41.43
N LYS A 260 6.77 -22.35 42.18
CA LYS A 260 5.32 -22.48 41.99
C LYS A 260 4.89 -21.94 40.64
N LEU A 261 5.46 -20.79 40.23
CA LEU A 261 5.18 -20.19 38.93
C LEU A 261 5.71 -21.08 37.82
N GLN A 262 6.94 -21.61 37.96
CA GLN A 262 7.51 -22.55 37.00
C GLN A 262 6.60 -23.75 36.76
N ALA A 263 6.05 -24.35 37.83
CA ALA A 263 5.15 -25.49 37.73
C ALA A 263 3.83 -25.12 37.03
N ALA A 264 3.13 -24.07 37.50
CA ALA A 264 1.87 -23.64 36.91
C ALA A 264 2.01 -23.16 35.45
N TRP A 265 3.13 -22.49 35.12
CA TRP A 265 3.46 -22.09 33.76
C TRP A 265 3.69 -23.30 32.86
N ALA A 266 4.45 -24.29 33.34
CA ALA A 266 4.69 -25.53 32.61
C ALA A 266 3.37 -26.26 32.32
N ASP A 267 2.43 -26.31 33.27
CA ASP A 267 1.12 -26.96 33.10
C ASP A 267 0.30 -26.33 31.97
N VAL A 268 0.23 -25.00 31.93
CA VAL A 268 -0.49 -24.27 30.88
C VAL A 268 0.17 -24.49 29.51
N CYS A 269 1.50 -24.41 29.44
CA CYS A 269 2.24 -24.65 28.20
C CYS A 269 2.09 -26.09 27.72
N GLU A 270 2.20 -27.07 28.60
CA GLU A 270 2.05 -28.49 28.27
C GLU A 270 0.63 -28.79 27.78
N LEU A 271 -0.41 -28.27 28.43
CA LEU A 271 -1.80 -28.43 27.98
C LEU A 271 -2.00 -27.87 26.57
N GLN A 272 -1.46 -26.69 26.28
CA GLN A 272 -1.57 -26.10 24.94
C GLN A 272 -0.81 -26.93 23.88
N LEU A 273 0.36 -27.46 24.22
CA LEU A 273 1.16 -28.29 23.31
C LEU A 273 0.50 -29.65 23.04
N VAL A 274 -0.07 -30.30 24.06
CA VAL A 274 -0.82 -31.56 23.91
C VAL A 274 -2.11 -31.32 23.12
N ALA A 275 -2.87 -30.26 23.43
CA ALA A 275 -4.04 -29.91 22.64
C ALA A 275 -3.68 -29.64 21.16
N SER A 276 -2.48 -29.10 20.90
CA SER A 276 -1.99 -28.90 19.54
C SER A 276 -1.56 -30.19 18.84
N SER A 277 -0.92 -31.15 19.53
CA SER A 277 -0.60 -32.45 18.93
C SER A 277 -1.86 -33.25 18.59
N LEU A 278 -2.94 -33.05 19.35
CA LEU A 278 -4.26 -33.63 19.13
C LEU A 278 -5.13 -32.84 18.12
N SER A 279 -4.59 -31.77 17.50
CA SER A 279 -5.32 -30.91 16.55
C SER A 279 -6.61 -30.27 17.10
N ILE A 280 -6.71 -30.06 18.42
CA ILE A 280 -7.81 -29.34 19.07
C ILE A 280 -7.60 -27.82 18.92
N VAL A 281 -6.36 -27.36 19.11
CA VAL A 281 -5.94 -25.96 18.98
C VAL A 281 -4.70 -25.86 18.09
N GLY A 282 -4.45 -24.71 17.46
CA GLY A 282 -3.20 -24.50 16.71
C GLY A 282 -1.96 -24.49 17.61
N ALA A 283 -0.80 -24.82 17.03
CA ALA A 283 0.48 -24.74 17.73
C ALA A 283 0.84 -23.27 18.04
N PRO A 284 1.41 -22.98 19.23
CA PRO A 284 1.83 -21.61 19.58
C PRO A 284 2.88 -21.11 18.59
N SER A 285 2.64 -19.93 18.02
CA SER A 285 3.43 -19.41 16.90
C SER A 285 4.87 -19.04 17.28
N CYS A 286 5.14 -18.80 18.56
CA CYS A 286 6.48 -18.48 19.06
C CYS A 286 7.39 -19.68 19.29
N ILE A 287 6.87 -20.92 19.32
CA ILE A 287 7.67 -22.12 19.58
C ILE A 287 8.07 -22.76 18.25
N ARG A 288 9.37 -22.93 18.05
CA ARG A 288 9.94 -23.50 16.82
C ARG A 288 10.81 -24.72 17.11
N MET A 289 10.68 -25.72 16.25
CA MET A 289 11.47 -26.95 16.30
C MET A 289 12.82 -26.77 15.61
N LEU A 290 13.85 -27.44 16.14
CA LEU A 290 15.17 -27.49 15.51
C LEU A 290 15.13 -28.32 14.22
N PRO A 291 15.73 -27.87 13.10
CA PRO A 291 15.69 -28.56 11.81
C PRO A 291 16.25 -29.99 11.81
N LEU A 292 17.09 -30.34 12.78
CA LEU A 292 17.77 -31.63 12.89
C LEU A 292 16.89 -32.76 13.47
N LEU A 293 15.67 -32.45 13.95
CA LEU A 293 14.79 -33.41 14.63
C LEU A 293 13.52 -33.75 13.83
N SER A 294 13.40 -33.29 12.58
CA SER A 294 12.29 -33.66 11.69
C SER A 294 12.77 -33.97 10.27
N PRO A 295 12.73 -35.25 9.83
CA PRO A 295 12.97 -35.63 8.43
C PRO A 295 11.78 -35.32 7.51
N CYS A 296 10.62 -34.98 8.09
CA CYS A 296 9.38 -34.68 7.37
C CYS A 296 8.95 -33.24 7.68
N GLU A 297 8.44 -32.52 6.67
CA GLU A 297 8.00 -31.12 6.70
C GLU A 297 9.09 -30.04 6.53
N GLN A 298 9.85 -30.13 5.44
CA GLN A 298 10.32 -28.93 4.72
C GLN A 298 9.20 -28.28 3.88
N THR A 299 7.95 -28.33 4.33
CA THR A 299 6.88 -27.55 3.71
C THR A 299 6.98 -26.14 4.25
N SER A 300 7.26 -25.21 3.34
CA SER A 300 7.21 -23.76 3.47
C SER A 300 5.87 -23.24 4.02
N LYS A 301 5.54 -23.52 5.28
CA LYS A 301 4.50 -22.78 5.99
C LYS A 301 5.03 -21.36 6.18
N THR A 302 4.43 -20.43 5.45
CA THR A 302 4.71 -19.00 5.54
C THR A 302 4.57 -18.60 7.01
N MET A 303 5.67 -18.19 7.62
CA MET A 303 5.70 -17.76 9.02
C MET A 303 4.67 -16.64 9.26
N VAL A 304 3.89 -16.78 10.32
CA VAL A 304 2.79 -15.88 10.67
C VAL A 304 3.30 -14.59 11.32
N GLN A 305 2.69 -13.46 10.98
CA GLN A 305 3.09 -12.15 11.51
C GLN A 305 2.49 -11.90 12.90
N PRO A 306 3.29 -11.43 13.89
CA PRO A 306 2.77 -10.97 15.16
C PRO A 306 1.74 -9.85 14.97
N GLY A 307 0.68 -9.86 15.78
CA GLY A 307 -0.44 -8.92 15.66
C GLY A 307 -1.49 -9.30 14.60
N SER A 308 -1.32 -10.38 13.82
CA SER A 308 -2.36 -10.89 12.90
C SER A 308 -3.34 -11.85 13.57
N ASP A 309 -4.48 -12.12 12.93
CA ASP A 309 -5.49 -13.09 13.40
C ASP A 309 -5.04 -14.55 13.26
N GLU A 310 -4.10 -14.82 12.34
CA GLU A 310 -3.53 -16.16 12.15
C GLU A 310 -2.54 -16.53 13.26
N TYR A 311 -2.04 -15.55 14.01
CA TYR A 311 -1.03 -15.77 15.05
C TYR A 311 -1.68 -16.45 16.25
N VAL A 312 -1.15 -17.61 16.64
CA VAL A 312 -1.63 -18.36 17.80
C VAL A 312 -0.79 -17.95 19.02
N PRO A 313 -1.35 -17.20 19.98
CA PRO A 313 -0.61 -16.71 21.14
C PRO A 313 -0.32 -17.84 22.14
N LEU A 314 0.77 -17.69 22.89
CA LEU A 314 1.04 -18.55 24.04
C LEU A 314 0.05 -18.23 25.17
N HIS A 315 -0.72 -19.23 25.62
CA HIS A 315 -1.80 -18.99 26.58
C HIS A 315 -1.27 -18.49 27.93
N ALA A 316 -0.13 -19.02 28.38
CA ALA A 316 0.54 -18.57 29.60
C ALA A 316 0.93 -17.07 29.54
N VAL A 317 1.41 -16.59 28.39
CA VAL A 317 1.70 -15.17 28.17
C VAL A 317 0.43 -14.33 28.14
N SER A 318 -0.63 -14.85 27.54
CA SER A 318 -1.94 -14.17 27.52
C SER A 318 -2.44 -13.91 28.94
N LEU A 319 -2.35 -14.90 29.83
CA LEU A 319 -2.72 -14.79 31.25
C LEU A 319 -1.78 -13.85 32.02
N LEU A 320 -0.47 -13.94 31.76
CA LEU A 320 0.54 -13.05 32.37
C LEU A 320 0.28 -11.57 32.04
N MET A 321 -0.11 -11.28 30.80
CA MET A 321 -0.27 -9.92 30.28
C MET A 321 -1.68 -9.36 30.43
N GLU A 322 -2.69 -10.20 30.69
CA GLU A 322 -4.06 -9.76 30.95
C GLU A 322 -4.16 -8.65 32.02
N PRO A 323 -3.57 -8.79 33.22
CA PRO A 323 -3.64 -7.72 34.22
C PRO A 323 -2.84 -6.47 33.83
N VAL A 324 -1.77 -6.62 33.02
CA VAL A 324 -1.01 -5.47 32.46
C VAL A 324 -1.87 -4.68 31.47
N LEU A 325 -2.64 -5.37 30.63
CA LEU A 325 -3.53 -4.78 29.64
C LEU A 325 -4.85 -4.27 30.24
N LEU A 326 -5.19 -4.63 31.48
CA LEU A 326 -6.42 -4.21 32.14
C LEU A 326 -6.54 -2.68 32.21
N ARG A 327 -5.41 -1.98 32.45
CA ARG A 327 -5.36 -0.51 32.46
C ARG A 327 -5.70 0.08 31.09
N PHE A 328 -5.15 -0.50 30.01
CA PHE A 328 -5.48 -0.10 28.65
C PHE A 328 -6.99 -0.26 28.40
N ARG A 329 -7.55 -1.44 28.70
CA ARG A 329 -8.98 -1.73 28.50
C ARG A 329 -9.86 -0.79 29.32
N TYR A 330 -9.51 -0.56 30.58
CA TYR A 330 -10.26 0.34 31.47
C TYR A 330 -10.31 1.79 30.95
N HIS A 331 -9.20 2.32 30.45
CA HIS A 331 -9.12 3.69 29.98
C HIS A 331 -9.63 3.87 28.55
N PHE A 332 -9.55 2.85 27.72
CA PHE A 332 -9.72 2.99 26.28
C PHE A 332 -10.81 2.11 25.65
N ASP A 333 -11.43 1.16 26.35
CA ASP A 333 -12.53 0.37 25.77
C ASP A 333 -13.94 0.80 26.24
N GLY A 334 -14.04 1.62 27.29
CA GLY A 334 -15.33 2.07 27.86
C GLY A 334 -15.69 3.53 27.59
N ASP A 335 -16.73 4.01 28.28
CA ASP A 335 -17.26 5.39 28.19
C ASP A 335 -16.45 6.43 28.98
N ARG A 336 -15.17 6.16 29.22
CA ARG A 336 -14.30 7.07 29.96
C ARG A 336 -13.93 8.27 29.10
N SER A 337 -13.71 9.42 29.74
CA SER A 337 -13.21 10.63 29.06
C SER A 337 -11.83 10.47 28.42
N THR A 338 -11.13 9.38 28.73
CA THR A 338 -9.85 8.98 28.12
C THR A 338 -10.00 8.26 26.79
N ASN A 339 -11.18 7.67 26.49
CA ASN A 339 -11.45 7.00 25.23
C ASN A 339 -11.96 8.01 24.18
N ARG A 340 -11.03 8.73 23.58
CA ARG A 340 -11.31 9.83 22.64
C ARG A 340 -10.83 9.51 21.24
N LEU A 341 -11.72 9.64 20.25
CA LEU A 341 -11.40 9.43 18.83
C LEU A 341 -10.44 10.50 18.28
N ASP A 342 -10.45 11.70 18.87
CA ASP A 342 -9.56 12.81 18.48
C ASP A 342 -8.17 12.72 19.11
N LYS A 343 -7.96 11.81 20.06
CA LYS A 343 -6.70 11.62 20.79
C LYS A 343 -6.15 10.19 20.70
N PRO A 344 -5.96 9.63 19.50
CA PRO A 344 -5.39 8.29 19.34
C PRO A 344 -3.96 8.18 19.87
N GLU A 345 -3.22 9.29 19.92
CA GLU A 345 -1.86 9.33 20.47
C GLU A 345 -1.77 8.85 21.92
N TRP A 346 -2.86 8.97 22.70
CA TRP A 346 -2.86 8.57 24.11
C TRP A 346 -2.74 7.05 24.27
N PHE A 347 -3.57 6.30 23.56
CA PHE A 347 -3.54 4.85 23.65
C PHE A 347 -2.36 4.25 22.88
N LEU A 348 -1.95 4.87 21.76
CA LEU A 348 -0.76 4.45 21.00
C LEU A 348 0.52 4.59 21.84
N ARG A 349 0.73 5.75 22.45
CA ARG A 349 1.89 5.99 23.33
C ARG A 349 1.86 5.10 24.55
N HIS A 350 0.68 4.85 25.13
CA HIS A 350 0.54 3.94 26.25
C HIS A 350 1.01 2.52 25.88
N MET A 351 0.58 2.00 24.72
CA MET A 351 0.97 0.66 24.26
C MET A 351 2.47 0.57 23.92
N LEU A 352 3.06 1.59 23.29
CA LEU A 352 4.52 1.65 23.08
C LEU A 352 5.29 1.60 24.40
N ALA A 353 4.82 2.34 25.40
CA ALA A 353 5.49 2.39 26.69
C ALA A 353 5.35 1.07 27.46
N LEU A 354 4.19 0.39 27.39
CA LEU A 354 4.03 -0.97 27.92
C LEU A 354 5.00 -1.95 27.25
N LEU A 355 5.20 -1.82 25.94
CA LEU A 355 6.15 -2.65 25.18
C LEU A 355 7.59 -2.41 25.64
N GLN A 356 8.00 -1.14 25.79
CA GLN A 356 9.33 -0.76 26.32
C GLN A 356 9.58 -1.33 27.72
N MET A 357 8.60 -1.18 28.59
CA MET A 357 8.69 -1.58 29.99
C MET A 357 8.80 -3.10 30.16
N ASN A 358 8.04 -3.87 29.38
CA ASN A 358 8.03 -5.34 29.46
C ASN A 358 9.10 -6.01 28.58
N SER A 359 9.81 -5.27 27.72
CA SER A 359 10.81 -5.80 26.77
C SER A 359 11.85 -6.74 27.40
N ARG A 360 12.30 -6.44 28.63
CA ARG A 360 13.31 -7.25 29.34
C ARG A 360 12.82 -8.68 29.61
N LEU A 361 11.56 -8.85 30.01
CA LEU A 361 10.97 -10.16 30.32
C LEU A 361 10.90 -11.06 29.09
N PHE A 362 10.78 -10.46 27.91
CA PHE A 362 10.64 -11.12 26.62
C PHE A 362 11.93 -11.07 25.77
N SER A 363 13.08 -10.77 26.38
CA SER A 363 14.36 -10.74 25.65
C SER A 363 14.61 -12.06 24.91
N PRO A 364 14.88 -12.02 23.59
CA PRO A 364 15.02 -13.24 22.79
C PRO A 364 16.29 -14.02 23.19
N ALA A 365 16.21 -15.34 23.18
CA ALA A 365 17.39 -16.20 23.25
C ALA A 365 18.07 -16.26 21.87
N LYS A 366 19.41 -16.24 21.84
CA LYS A 366 20.18 -16.33 20.58
C LYS A 366 20.04 -17.69 19.90
N ASP A 367 20.01 -18.76 20.70
CA ASP A 367 19.89 -20.16 20.28
C ASP A 367 19.04 -20.92 21.30
N ALA A 368 18.61 -22.15 20.97
CA ALA A 368 17.78 -22.99 21.84
C ALA A 368 18.38 -23.21 23.25
N TRP A 369 19.71 -23.17 23.38
CA TRP A 369 20.43 -23.40 24.64
C TRP A 369 20.85 -22.12 25.37
N SER A 370 20.76 -20.96 24.71
CA SER A 370 21.14 -19.67 25.31
C SER A 370 20.05 -19.18 26.24
N LYS A 371 20.43 -18.53 27.35
CA LYS A 371 19.47 -17.90 28.27
C LYS A 371 18.80 -16.69 27.60
N GLY A 372 17.47 -16.67 27.61
CA GLY A 372 16.67 -15.50 27.22
C GLY A 372 16.20 -14.69 28.43
N GLY A 373 15.14 -13.90 28.24
CA GLY A 373 14.37 -13.30 29.35
C GLY A 373 13.54 -14.34 30.10
N ASP A 374 12.94 -13.95 31.23
CA ASP A 374 12.18 -14.84 32.10
C ASP A 374 11.08 -15.64 31.36
N VAL A 375 10.36 -15.00 30.42
CA VAL A 375 9.30 -15.66 29.64
C VAL A 375 9.88 -16.74 28.74
N CYS A 376 11.04 -16.48 28.13
CA CYS A 376 11.73 -17.46 27.30
C CYS A 376 12.14 -18.68 28.15
N GLU A 377 12.70 -18.45 29.34
CA GLU A 377 13.15 -19.53 30.22
C GLU A 377 11.98 -20.34 30.79
N LEU A 378 10.92 -19.67 31.26
CA LEU A 378 9.68 -20.33 31.71
C LEU A 378 9.07 -21.21 30.60
N THR A 379 9.07 -20.72 29.36
CA THR A 379 8.52 -21.45 28.20
C THR A 379 9.35 -22.66 27.80
N LYS A 380 10.62 -22.77 28.21
CA LYS A 380 11.46 -23.96 28.00
C LYS A 380 11.24 -25.05 29.06
N LEU A 381 10.61 -24.73 30.19
CA LEU A 381 10.39 -25.68 31.28
C LEU A 381 9.32 -26.71 30.90
N ARG A 382 9.53 -27.97 31.35
CA ARG A 382 8.62 -29.11 31.14
C ARG A 382 8.52 -29.92 32.42
N ARG A 383 7.31 -30.25 32.83
CA ARG A 383 6.98 -31.11 33.98
C ARG A 383 7.36 -32.57 33.69
N SER A 384 7.14 -33.07 32.46
CA SER A 384 7.50 -34.46 32.09
C SER A 384 8.65 -34.56 31.08
N PRO A 385 9.71 -35.36 31.36
CA PRO A 385 10.82 -35.61 30.42
C PRO A 385 10.63 -36.83 29.51
N GLN A 386 9.54 -37.60 29.65
CA GLN A 386 9.31 -38.79 28.81
C GLN A 386 9.05 -38.38 27.36
N ASP A 387 9.50 -39.21 26.40
CA ASP A 387 9.45 -39.00 24.94
C ASP A 387 8.03 -38.71 24.41
N ARG A 388 7.53 -37.50 24.67
CA ARG A 388 6.28 -36.98 24.11
C ARG A 388 6.59 -36.31 22.77
N HIS A 389 5.52 -36.08 21.99
CA HIS A 389 5.51 -35.48 20.65
C HIS A 389 6.60 -34.41 20.40
N SER A 390 7.03 -34.24 19.15
CA SER A 390 8.11 -33.31 18.76
C SER A 390 8.00 -31.92 19.42
N PHE A 391 6.82 -31.32 19.45
CA PHE A 391 6.55 -30.01 20.06
C PHE A 391 6.74 -29.94 21.59
N CYS A 392 6.73 -31.07 22.28
CA CYS A 392 6.92 -31.18 23.73
C CYS A 392 8.41 -31.26 24.14
N GLN A 393 9.34 -31.30 23.17
CA GLN A 393 10.77 -31.39 23.45
C GLN A 393 11.32 -30.13 24.13
N ARG A 394 12.26 -30.33 25.07
CA ARG A 394 12.92 -29.24 25.82
C ARG A 394 13.81 -28.34 24.94
N HIS A 395 14.28 -28.85 23.81
CA HIS A 395 15.19 -28.15 22.90
C HIS A 395 14.42 -27.46 21.77
N CYS A 396 13.64 -26.42 22.11
CA CYS A 396 12.93 -25.59 21.15
C CYS A 396 13.50 -24.16 21.09
N ILE A 397 13.33 -23.48 19.96
CA ILE A 397 13.61 -22.05 19.81
C ILE A 397 12.33 -21.31 20.18
N VAL A 398 12.42 -20.39 21.15
CA VAL A 398 11.26 -19.60 21.63
C VAL A 398 11.43 -18.14 21.24
N GLU A 399 10.50 -17.63 20.45
CA GLU A 399 10.48 -16.23 20.00
C GLU A 399 9.66 -15.35 20.93
N SER A 400 10.16 -15.16 22.15
CA SER A 400 9.49 -14.36 23.17
C SER A 400 9.20 -12.92 22.74
N ALA A 401 10.07 -12.30 21.93
CA ALA A 401 9.85 -10.95 21.42
C ALA A 401 8.61 -10.86 20.50
N ALA A 402 8.34 -11.91 19.70
CA ALA A 402 7.17 -11.98 18.84
C ALA A 402 5.88 -12.09 19.65
N GLU A 403 5.90 -12.83 20.77
CA GLU A 403 4.75 -12.91 21.70
C GLU A 403 4.42 -11.55 22.32
N LEU A 404 5.44 -10.80 22.77
CA LEU A 404 5.22 -9.45 23.31
C LEU A 404 4.64 -8.53 22.24
N LEU A 405 5.20 -8.55 21.04
CA LEU A 405 4.69 -7.76 19.91
C LEU A 405 3.24 -8.10 19.59
N HIS A 406 2.90 -9.39 19.50
CA HIS A 406 1.50 -9.80 19.27
C HIS A 406 0.59 -9.32 20.41
N THR A 407 0.99 -9.52 21.66
CA THR A 407 0.19 -9.17 22.84
C THR A 407 -0.09 -7.67 22.94
N ILE A 408 0.81 -6.81 22.45
CA ILE A 408 0.61 -5.36 22.43
C ILE A 408 -0.14 -4.91 21.16
N VAL A 409 0.27 -5.39 19.98
CA VAL A 409 -0.25 -4.89 18.70
C VAL A 409 -1.64 -5.42 18.39
N TYR A 410 -1.94 -6.67 18.74
CA TYR A 410 -3.25 -7.28 18.47
C TYR A 410 -4.42 -6.51 19.11
N PRO A 411 -4.46 -6.26 20.44
CA PRO A 411 -5.58 -5.53 21.05
C PRO A 411 -5.68 -4.09 20.54
N LEU A 412 -4.53 -3.44 20.28
CA LEU A 412 -4.47 -2.11 19.70
C LEU A 412 -5.10 -2.06 18.30
N ARG A 413 -4.73 -3.02 17.44
CA ARG A 413 -5.26 -3.19 16.09
C ARG A 413 -6.78 -3.37 16.12
N VAL A 414 -7.28 -4.30 16.94
CA VAL A 414 -8.72 -4.55 17.11
C VAL A 414 -9.47 -3.27 17.52
N LYS A 415 -8.94 -2.50 18.48
CA LYS A 415 -9.53 -1.23 18.92
C LYS A 415 -9.61 -0.21 17.78
N ILE A 416 -8.54 -0.05 17.00
CA ILE A 416 -8.48 0.93 15.91
C ILE A 416 -9.47 0.53 14.81
N LEU A 417 -9.45 -0.74 14.40
CA LEU A 417 -10.39 -1.27 13.39
C LEU A 417 -11.86 -1.10 13.81
N ALA A 418 -12.18 -1.31 15.09
CA ALA A 418 -13.53 -1.07 15.61
C ALA A 418 -13.94 0.41 15.55
N SER A 419 -12.97 1.33 15.59
CA SER A 419 -13.19 2.79 15.53
C SER A 419 -13.29 3.32 14.09
N MET A 420 -12.75 2.60 13.10
CA MET A 420 -12.68 3.04 11.71
C MET A 420 -14.03 3.44 11.07
N PRO A 421 -15.16 2.76 11.32
CA PRO A 421 -16.45 3.19 10.76
C PRO A 421 -16.86 4.61 11.16
N LEU A 422 -16.53 5.04 12.38
CA LEU A 422 -16.81 6.39 12.89
C LEU A 422 -15.77 7.41 12.41
N LEU A 423 -14.51 6.99 12.29
CA LEU A 423 -13.44 7.85 11.76
C LEU A 423 -13.67 8.17 10.28
N ALA A 424 -14.13 7.19 9.50
CA ALA A 424 -14.35 7.35 8.06
C ALA A 424 -15.40 8.43 7.70
N SER A 425 -16.31 8.77 8.61
CA SER A 425 -17.27 9.87 8.42
C SER A 425 -16.70 11.26 8.72
N GLU A 426 -15.56 11.35 9.42
CA GLU A 426 -14.98 12.61 9.89
C GLU A 426 -13.54 12.78 9.36
N PRO A 427 -13.35 13.48 8.22
CA PRO A 427 -12.08 13.53 7.50
C PRO A 427 -10.87 13.97 8.32
N ALA A 428 -11.05 14.99 9.17
CA ALA A 428 -9.97 15.52 10.01
C ALA A 428 -9.52 14.50 11.07
N LEU A 429 -10.47 13.78 11.68
CA LEU A 429 -10.17 12.73 12.66
C LEU A 429 -9.50 11.54 11.98
N LEU A 430 -9.98 11.15 10.79
CA LEU A 430 -9.37 10.08 9.99
C LEU A 430 -7.91 10.40 9.65
N ALA A 431 -7.64 11.59 9.12
CA ALA A 431 -6.29 12.02 8.74
C ALA A 431 -5.34 12.01 9.95
N HIS A 432 -5.79 12.55 11.09
CA HIS A 432 -5.01 12.51 12.34
C HIS A 432 -4.74 11.07 12.81
N ASN A 433 -5.76 10.20 12.80
CA ASN A 433 -5.59 8.79 13.19
C ASN A 433 -4.59 8.05 12.29
N ILE A 434 -4.68 8.23 10.96
CA ILE A 434 -3.74 7.63 10.01
C ILE A 434 -2.31 8.14 10.27
N SER A 435 -2.14 9.45 10.48
CA SER A 435 -0.83 10.04 10.81
C SER A 435 -0.25 9.44 12.09
N GLN A 436 -1.04 9.33 13.16
CA GLN A 436 -0.59 8.74 14.42
C GLN A 436 -0.26 7.24 14.27
N CYS A 437 -1.01 6.49 13.44
CA CYS A 437 -0.69 5.09 13.16
C CYS A 437 0.62 4.95 12.36
N LEU A 438 0.87 5.82 11.37
CA LEU A 438 2.12 5.83 10.61
C LEU A 438 3.32 6.13 11.51
N SER A 439 3.19 7.10 12.42
CA SER A 439 4.22 7.40 13.42
C SER A 439 4.46 6.21 14.35
N PHE A 440 3.39 5.61 14.89
CA PHE A 440 3.49 4.42 15.74
C PHE A 440 4.21 3.26 15.03
N ASP A 441 3.86 2.96 13.77
CA ASP A 441 4.50 1.90 12.99
C ASP A 441 5.98 2.20 12.70
N SER A 442 6.36 3.49 12.56
CA SER A 442 7.76 3.88 12.43
C SER A 442 8.52 3.72 13.74
N ASP A 443 7.98 4.23 14.84
CA ASP A 443 8.55 4.13 16.18
C ASP A 443 8.75 2.68 16.60
N LEU A 444 7.76 1.82 16.32
CA LEU A 444 7.81 0.40 16.60
C LEU A 444 8.95 -0.28 15.84
N ARG A 445 9.13 0.05 14.56
CA ARG A 445 10.20 -0.50 13.70
C ARG A 445 11.60 0.01 14.07
N GLU A 446 11.72 1.25 14.53
CA GLU A 446 13.01 1.84 14.92
C GLU A 446 13.46 1.36 16.30
N THR A 447 12.52 1.27 17.24
CA THR A 447 12.81 0.86 18.63
C THR A 447 12.98 -0.65 18.74
N TYR A 448 12.23 -1.40 17.95
CA TYR A 448 12.26 -2.85 17.90
C TYR A 448 12.60 -3.23 16.47
N GLU A 449 13.80 -3.78 16.26
CA GLU A 449 14.05 -4.51 15.02
C GLU A 449 12.89 -5.49 14.79
N PRO A 450 12.63 -5.97 13.55
CA PRO A 450 11.58 -6.95 13.23
C PRO A 450 11.61 -8.31 13.97
N ALA A 451 12.21 -8.35 15.16
CA ALA A 451 12.42 -9.42 16.10
C ALA A 451 13.08 -10.58 15.38
N THR A 452 14.35 -10.38 15.05
CA THR A 452 15.42 -11.38 14.93
C THR A 452 14.92 -12.81 14.64
N ILE A 453 14.30 -13.00 13.47
CA ILE A 453 13.64 -14.19 12.89
C ILE A 453 12.09 -14.21 12.94
N THR A 454 11.32 -13.18 12.58
CA THR A 454 9.85 -13.34 12.46
C THR A 454 9.31 -13.02 11.05
N ALA A 455 8.65 -14.00 10.42
CA ALA A 455 7.93 -13.90 9.15
C ALA A 455 8.74 -13.57 7.87
N ASN A 456 9.85 -14.25 7.57
CA ASN A 456 10.60 -14.01 6.31
C ASN A 456 10.99 -12.52 6.10
N LYS A 457 11.40 -11.81 7.17
CA LYS A 457 11.69 -10.36 7.19
C LYS A 457 10.46 -9.44 7.05
N ARG A 458 9.22 -9.96 7.15
CA ARG A 458 8.00 -9.12 7.10
C ARG A 458 7.76 -8.35 8.41
N GLY A 459 8.24 -8.85 9.55
CA GLY A 459 8.05 -8.21 10.86
C GLY A 459 6.60 -8.26 11.36
N VAL A 460 6.32 -7.45 12.38
CA VAL A 460 4.98 -7.26 12.99
C VAL A 460 3.97 -6.65 12.01
N VAL A 461 2.69 -6.95 12.19
CA VAL A 461 1.60 -6.27 11.45
C VAL A 461 1.69 -4.77 11.69
N ARG A 462 1.65 -4.01 10.60
CA ARG A 462 1.63 -2.55 10.60
C ARG A 462 0.19 -2.09 10.50
N ILE A 463 -0.22 -1.31 11.47
CA ILE A 463 -1.61 -0.89 11.61
C ILE A 463 -1.99 0.05 10.47
N ALA A 464 -1.09 0.96 10.08
CA ALA A 464 -1.33 1.87 8.97
C ALA A 464 -1.49 1.12 7.64
N ASP A 465 -0.66 0.10 7.37
CA ASP A 465 -0.73 -0.67 6.12
C ASP A 465 -2.08 -1.42 6.01
N GLU A 466 -2.63 -1.92 7.11
CA GLU A 466 -3.96 -2.57 7.13
C GLU A 466 -5.10 -1.58 6.89
N ILE A 467 -5.05 -0.41 7.54
CA ILE A 467 -6.04 0.66 7.34
C ILE A 467 -6.01 1.16 5.89
N LEU A 468 -4.82 1.45 5.38
CA LEU A 468 -4.60 1.95 4.03
C LEU A 468 -4.82 0.90 2.94
N GLY A 469 -4.75 -0.38 3.31
CA GLY A 469 -5.13 -1.52 2.47
C GLY A 469 -6.64 -1.62 2.27
N ASN A 470 -7.46 -0.96 3.11
CA ASN A 470 -8.89 -0.85 2.89
C ASN A 470 -9.22 0.34 1.98
N ASP A 471 -9.64 0.01 0.77
CA ASP A 471 -9.92 0.98 -0.29
C ASP A 471 -10.93 2.05 0.12
N LYS A 472 -11.96 1.66 0.88
CA LYS A 472 -13.01 2.59 1.29
C LYS A 472 -12.45 3.67 2.22
N TRP A 473 -11.61 3.27 3.17
CA TRP A 473 -11.01 4.19 4.13
C TRP A 473 -9.93 5.05 3.47
N PHE A 474 -9.11 4.45 2.60
CA PHE A 474 -8.13 5.20 1.83
C PHE A 474 -8.80 6.23 0.91
N GLN A 475 -9.89 5.87 0.21
CA GLN A 475 -10.64 6.83 -0.60
C GLN A 475 -11.27 7.94 0.25
N ALA A 476 -11.88 7.61 1.39
CA ALA A 476 -12.45 8.62 2.29
C ALA A 476 -11.40 9.63 2.77
N TRP A 477 -10.20 9.15 3.10
CA TRP A 477 -9.08 10.03 3.46
C TRP A 477 -8.64 10.90 2.27
N LEU A 478 -8.42 10.31 1.10
CA LEU A 478 -7.98 11.02 -0.10
C LEU A 478 -8.99 12.09 -0.55
N ASP A 479 -10.28 11.79 -0.53
CA ASP A 479 -11.34 12.74 -0.86
C ASP A 479 -11.41 13.86 0.18
N GLY A 480 -11.31 13.53 1.48
CA GLY A 480 -11.26 14.51 2.56
C GLY A 480 -10.08 15.47 2.44
N GLU A 481 -8.91 14.95 2.07
CA GLU A 481 -7.68 15.73 1.84
C GLU A 481 -7.79 16.66 0.63
N ARG A 482 -8.37 16.16 -0.48
CA ARG A 482 -8.69 16.98 -1.65
C ARG A 482 -9.59 18.14 -1.26
N ASP A 483 -10.72 17.85 -0.63
CA ASP A 483 -11.74 18.83 -0.31
C ASP A 483 -11.21 19.87 0.69
N PHE A 484 -10.44 19.43 1.69
CA PHE A 484 -9.78 20.33 2.65
C PHE A 484 -8.77 21.26 1.96
N ALA A 485 -7.89 20.73 1.11
CA ALA A 485 -6.88 21.52 0.42
C ALA A 485 -7.52 22.52 -0.58
N GLN A 486 -8.57 22.08 -1.28
CA GLN A 486 -9.33 22.92 -2.20
C GLN A 486 -10.04 24.08 -1.48
N GLN A 487 -10.78 23.79 -0.41
CA GLN A 487 -11.47 24.82 0.37
C GLN A 487 -10.50 25.84 0.97
N ARG A 488 -9.35 25.37 1.48
CA ARG A 488 -8.30 26.25 2.00
C ARG A 488 -7.75 27.17 0.91
N PHE A 489 -7.49 26.62 -0.28
CA PHE A 489 -6.99 27.39 -1.41
C PHE A 489 -8.01 28.41 -1.93
N GLU A 490 -9.29 28.03 -2.03
CA GLU A 490 -10.38 28.93 -2.42
C GLU A 490 -10.55 30.09 -1.42
N THR A 491 -10.44 29.80 -0.12
CA THR A 491 -10.48 30.82 0.94
C THR A 491 -9.36 31.85 0.77
N ILE A 492 -8.14 31.38 0.49
CA ILE A 492 -6.99 32.27 0.23
C ILE A 492 -7.23 33.12 -1.01
N LEU A 493 -7.75 32.54 -2.08
CA LEU A 493 -8.03 33.25 -3.32
C LEU A 493 -9.15 34.29 -3.18
N ALA A 494 -10.12 34.04 -2.32
CA ALA A 494 -11.20 34.99 -2.00
C ALA A 494 -10.71 36.18 -1.16
N SER A 495 -9.52 36.09 -0.55
CA SER A 495 -8.95 37.20 0.22
C SER A 495 -8.58 38.39 -0.67
N SER A 496 -8.83 39.62 -0.19
CA SER A 496 -8.48 40.85 -0.91
C SER A 496 -6.97 41.02 -1.14
N SER A 497 -6.15 40.35 -0.32
CA SER A 497 -4.69 40.35 -0.41
C SER A 497 -4.10 39.26 -1.30
N ALA A 498 -4.92 38.35 -1.86
CA ALA A 498 -4.45 37.16 -2.57
C ALA A 498 -3.42 37.45 -3.67
N TRP A 499 -3.67 38.50 -4.46
CA TRP A 499 -2.88 38.89 -5.62
C TRP A 499 -1.85 39.98 -5.34
N LYS A 500 -1.58 40.31 -4.06
CA LYS A 500 -0.50 41.22 -3.68
C LYS A 500 0.84 40.53 -3.90
N LEU A 501 1.83 41.28 -4.39
CA LEU A 501 3.21 40.81 -4.52
C LEU A 501 3.88 40.83 -3.15
N VAL A 502 4.55 39.73 -2.81
CA VAL A 502 5.25 39.52 -1.54
C VAL A 502 6.58 38.82 -1.84
N GLN A 503 7.59 39.01 -0.98
CA GLN A 503 8.79 38.18 -0.98
C GLN A 503 8.46 36.83 -0.33
N ALA A 504 8.86 35.71 -0.95
CA ALA A 504 8.48 34.37 -0.50
C ALA A 504 8.93 34.09 0.94
N ASP A 505 10.08 34.63 1.36
CA ASP A 505 10.70 34.32 2.66
C ASP A 505 10.13 35.15 3.83
N THR A 506 9.45 36.26 3.55
CA THR A 506 8.94 37.20 4.59
C THR A 506 7.51 36.90 5.03
N LEU A 507 6.86 35.88 4.46
CA LEU A 507 5.50 35.46 4.85
C LEU A 507 5.43 34.78 6.24
N ALA A 508 6.57 34.54 6.88
CA ALA A 508 6.65 34.01 8.26
C ALA A 508 6.34 35.07 9.33
N GLU A 509 6.29 36.36 8.99
CA GLU A 509 5.99 37.45 9.92
C GLU A 509 4.73 38.19 9.46
N GLU A 510 3.72 38.30 10.32
CA GLU A 510 2.45 39.02 10.10
C GLU A 510 2.60 40.56 9.96
N ASN A 511 3.71 41.04 9.42
CA ASN A 511 3.94 42.45 9.11
C ASN A 511 3.81 42.66 7.59
N ASP A 512 2.60 43.02 7.16
CA ASP A 512 2.28 43.42 5.78
C ASP A 512 3.20 44.55 5.28
N MET A 513 4.35 44.23 4.68
CA MET A 513 5.09 45.18 3.84
C MET A 513 4.42 45.25 2.46
N ASP A 514 3.62 46.28 2.24
CA ASP A 514 2.96 46.57 0.96
C ASP A 514 3.99 46.94 -0.14
N LEU A 515 4.45 45.96 -0.93
CA LEU A 515 5.29 46.18 -2.12
C LEU A 515 4.60 46.97 -3.24
N ASN A 516 3.27 47.12 -3.21
CA ASN A 516 2.51 47.92 -4.18
C ASN A 516 2.60 49.44 -3.93
N GLY A 517 3.22 49.88 -2.82
CA GLY A 517 3.23 51.27 -2.36
C GLY A 517 4.50 52.10 -2.64
N ILE A 518 5.39 51.66 -3.54
CA ILE A 518 6.71 52.31 -3.77
C ILE A 518 6.59 53.66 -4.53
N GLY A 519 5.37 54.14 -4.79
CA GLY A 519 5.13 55.34 -5.58
C GLY A 519 5.33 56.71 -4.91
N GLN A 520 5.49 56.82 -3.58
CA GLN A 520 5.68 58.15 -2.95
C GLN A 520 6.35 58.07 -1.57
N GLY A 521 7.64 58.42 -1.54
CA GLY A 521 8.32 58.97 -0.36
C GLY A 521 8.57 58.02 0.82
N THR A 522 9.67 57.29 0.80
CA THR A 522 10.75 57.42 1.81
C THR A 522 11.86 56.42 1.48
N SER A 523 13.06 56.95 1.30
CA SER A 523 14.31 56.25 1.09
C SER A 523 14.73 55.51 2.37
N SER A 524 14.13 54.35 2.63
CA SER A 524 14.74 53.35 3.50
C SER A 524 15.15 52.19 2.62
N ALA A 525 16.45 52.05 2.41
CA ALA A 525 17.06 50.90 1.76
C ALA A 525 16.75 49.66 2.60
N VAL A 526 15.61 49.01 2.33
CA VAL A 526 15.35 47.66 2.76
C VAL A 526 16.40 46.80 2.07
N SER A 527 17.27 46.20 2.87
CA SER A 527 18.16 45.12 2.46
C SER A 527 17.30 44.00 1.89
N VAL A 528 17.03 44.07 0.58
CA VAL A 528 16.56 42.94 -0.22
C VAL A 528 17.64 41.88 -0.05
N GLU A 529 17.36 40.84 0.75
CA GLU A 529 18.24 39.69 0.79
C GLU A 529 18.34 39.15 -0.64
N ALA A 530 19.56 39.19 -1.17
CA ALA A 530 19.90 38.80 -2.52
C ALA A 530 19.64 37.30 -2.72
N GLY A 531 18.39 36.93 -2.99
CA GLY A 531 17.97 35.54 -3.14
C GLY A 531 16.47 35.30 -3.06
N SER A 532 15.72 36.16 -2.34
CA SER A 532 14.28 35.92 -2.13
C SER A 532 13.46 36.11 -3.41
N LEU A 533 12.62 35.12 -3.73
CA LEU A 533 11.74 35.17 -4.89
C LEU A 533 10.50 36.04 -4.60
N ILE A 534 10.21 36.97 -5.51
CA ILE A 534 8.98 37.77 -5.45
C ILE A 534 7.86 37.01 -6.16
N THR A 535 6.72 36.87 -5.50
CA THR A 535 5.54 36.16 -6.04
C THR A 535 4.24 36.71 -5.45
N THR A 536 3.08 36.19 -5.83
CA THR A 536 1.82 36.56 -5.19
C THR A 536 1.58 35.76 -3.90
N ARG A 537 0.87 36.36 -2.94
CA ARG A 537 0.49 35.67 -1.68
C ARG A 537 -0.24 34.36 -1.94
N CYS A 538 -1.12 34.31 -2.94
CA CYS A 538 -1.84 33.08 -3.29
C CYS A 538 -0.93 32.00 -3.89
N ALA A 539 0.06 32.35 -4.71
CA ALA A 539 1.03 31.38 -5.24
C ALA A 539 1.92 30.81 -4.14
N CYS A 540 2.42 31.65 -3.22
CA CYS A 540 3.20 31.16 -2.08
C CYS A 540 2.36 30.27 -1.15
N SER A 541 1.13 30.71 -0.83
CA SER A 541 0.22 29.94 0.01
C SER A 541 -0.18 28.61 -0.64
N LEU A 542 -0.32 28.55 -1.98
CA LEU A 542 -0.56 27.31 -2.71
C LEU A 542 0.59 26.33 -2.51
N ILE A 543 1.85 26.76 -2.68
CA ILE A 543 3.01 25.91 -2.41
C ILE A 543 3.02 25.46 -0.94
N GLY A 544 2.68 26.33 0.01
CA GLY A 544 2.53 25.96 1.42
C GLY A 544 1.46 24.87 1.66
N ILE A 545 0.31 24.96 0.99
CA ILE A 545 -0.73 23.90 1.04
C ILE A 545 -0.18 22.60 0.47
N LEU A 546 0.46 22.67 -0.70
CA LEU A 546 0.95 21.48 -1.38
C LEU A 546 2.11 20.81 -0.62
N ASN A 547 2.99 21.57 0.03
CA ASN A 547 3.99 21.06 0.99
C ASN A 547 3.32 20.30 2.14
N GLY A 548 2.29 20.89 2.75
CA GLY A 548 1.54 20.21 3.81
C GLY A 548 0.86 18.93 3.31
N VAL A 549 0.39 18.88 2.06
CA VAL A 549 -0.12 17.65 1.45
C VAL A 549 1.00 16.62 1.28
N THR A 550 2.17 17.04 0.78
CA THR A 550 3.36 16.17 0.64
C THR A 550 3.76 15.52 1.96
N GLU A 551 3.84 16.30 3.04
CA GLU A 551 4.16 15.79 4.38
C GLU A 551 3.20 14.69 4.85
N ARG A 552 1.93 14.73 4.43
CA ARG A 552 0.92 13.74 4.84
C ARG A 552 1.03 12.41 4.11
N TYR A 553 1.41 12.40 2.83
CA TYR A 553 1.51 11.16 2.06
C TYR A 553 2.94 10.63 1.88
N GLN A 554 3.96 11.44 2.16
CA GLN A 554 5.37 11.03 2.10
C GLN A 554 5.68 9.78 2.94
N PRO A 555 5.12 9.58 4.16
CA PRO A 555 5.40 8.39 4.96
C PRO A 555 4.78 7.08 4.42
N LEU A 556 3.88 7.17 3.44
CA LEU A 556 3.24 6.00 2.84
C LEU A 556 4.30 5.16 2.10
N ARG A 557 4.16 3.83 2.10
CA ARG A 557 5.11 2.94 1.41
C ARG A 557 4.67 2.54 0.02
N SER A 558 3.36 2.57 -0.24
CA SER A 558 2.83 2.17 -1.54
C SER A 558 2.98 3.32 -2.53
N LEU A 559 3.81 3.12 -3.55
CA LEU A 559 3.96 4.05 -4.67
C LEU A 559 2.59 4.42 -5.28
N GLY A 560 1.71 3.44 -5.47
CA GLY A 560 0.36 3.68 -6.00
C GLY A 560 -0.48 4.61 -5.13
N GLN A 561 -0.37 4.52 -3.80
CA GLN A 561 -1.06 5.42 -2.87
C GLN A 561 -0.44 6.82 -2.89
N GLN A 562 0.89 6.94 -2.90
CA GLN A 562 1.58 8.23 -3.02
C GLN A 562 1.20 8.95 -4.33
N CYS A 563 1.24 8.23 -5.47
CA CYS A 563 0.82 8.73 -6.77
C CYS A 563 -0.64 9.21 -6.79
N ALA A 564 -1.53 8.56 -6.02
CA ALA A 564 -2.93 8.96 -5.94
C ALA A 564 -3.09 10.38 -5.37
N PHE A 565 -2.28 10.78 -4.38
CA PHE A 565 -2.28 12.15 -3.84
C PHE A 565 -1.84 13.18 -4.87
N ILE A 566 -0.78 12.88 -5.62
CA ILE A 566 -0.28 13.77 -6.68
C ILE A 566 -1.36 13.98 -7.74
N VAL A 567 -2.02 12.92 -8.18
CA VAL A 567 -3.04 12.97 -9.24
C VAL A 567 -4.36 13.57 -8.78
N ARG A 568 -4.82 13.26 -7.56
CA ARG A 568 -6.16 13.65 -7.08
C ARG A 568 -6.19 14.92 -6.25
N VAL A 569 -5.06 15.35 -5.68
CA VAL A 569 -4.98 16.54 -4.83
C VAL A 569 -4.07 17.61 -5.45
N GLN A 570 -2.80 17.30 -5.68
CA GLN A 570 -1.81 18.34 -6.04
C GLN A 570 -1.96 18.86 -7.47
N ARG A 571 -2.07 17.97 -8.47
CA ARG A 571 -2.23 18.36 -9.88
C ARG A 571 -3.48 19.19 -10.15
N PRO A 572 -4.67 18.85 -9.62
CA PRO A 572 -5.86 19.69 -9.79
C PRO A 572 -5.67 21.10 -9.25
N LEU A 573 -5.08 21.26 -8.06
CA LEU A 573 -4.82 22.59 -7.48
C LEU A 573 -3.87 23.43 -8.35
N LEU A 574 -2.80 22.82 -8.85
CA LEU A 574 -1.85 23.45 -9.77
C LEU A 574 -2.50 23.83 -11.11
N SER A 575 -3.32 22.92 -11.67
CA SER A 575 -4.06 23.15 -12.91
C SER A 575 -5.07 24.28 -12.76
N ASP A 576 -5.86 24.29 -11.67
CA ASP A 576 -6.84 25.33 -11.36
C ASP A 576 -6.18 26.70 -11.20
N PHE A 577 -5.02 26.76 -10.55
CA PHE A 577 -4.28 28.01 -10.44
C PHE A 577 -3.72 28.46 -11.79
N GLY A 578 -3.08 27.57 -12.56
CA GLY A 578 -2.58 27.89 -13.88
C GLY A 578 -3.69 28.35 -14.84
N LEU A 579 -4.87 27.71 -14.80
CA LEU A 579 -6.05 28.13 -15.57
C LEU A 579 -6.50 29.55 -15.20
N LYS A 580 -6.44 29.92 -13.91
CA LYS A 580 -6.72 31.29 -13.46
C LYS A 580 -5.69 32.26 -14.04
N LEU A 581 -4.39 31.92 -14.02
CA LEU A 581 -3.34 32.75 -14.65
C LEU A 581 -3.58 32.94 -16.15
N VAL A 582 -3.90 31.86 -16.87
CA VAL A 582 -4.23 31.92 -18.30
C VAL A 582 -5.44 32.82 -18.55
N ARG A 583 -6.51 32.71 -17.74
CA ARG A 583 -7.68 33.59 -17.84
C ARG A 583 -7.34 35.06 -17.59
N HIS A 584 -6.44 35.34 -16.64
CA HIS A 584 -5.96 36.70 -16.40
C HIS A 584 -5.18 37.25 -17.62
N LEU A 585 -4.36 36.42 -18.27
CA LEU A 585 -3.66 36.79 -19.50
C LEU A 585 -4.62 36.97 -20.68
N ASP A 586 -5.60 36.08 -20.86
CA ASP A 586 -6.61 36.19 -21.92
C ASP A 586 -7.44 37.48 -21.76
N ALA A 587 -7.85 37.80 -20.53
CA ALA A 587 -8.57 39.04 -20.24
C ALA A 587 -7.71 40.26 -20.59
N PHE A 588 -6.44 40.27 -20.20
CA PHE A 588 -5.50 41.32 -20.56
C PHE A 588 -5.33 41.46 -22.08
N GLU A 589 -5.15 40.35 -22.80
CA GLU A 589 -4.97 40.34 -24.26
C GLU A 589 -6.24 40.79 -25.01
N ASN A 590 -7.43 40.44 -24.51
CA ASN A 590 -8.70 40.92 -25.07
C ASN A 590 -8.88 42.44 -24.88
N MET A 591 -8.56 42.97 -23.70
CA MET A 591 -8.63 44.40 -23.42
C MET A 591 -7.59 45.21 -24.21
N SER A 592 -6.37 44.67 -24.34
CA SER A 592 -5.29 45.33 -25.11
C SER A 592 -5.45 45.20 -26.64
N SER A 593 -6.05 44.13 -27.14
CA SER A 593 -6.31 43.95 -28.59
C SER A 593 -7.49 44.76 -29.12
N ALA A 594 -8.52 45.01 -28.29
CA ALA A 594 -9.60 45.95 -28.60
C ALA A 594 -9.05 47.34 -28.94
N PHE A 595 -7.96 47.73 -28.29
CA PHE A 595 -7.26 48.97 -28.56
C PHE A 595 -6.43 48.94 -29.85
N SER A 596 -5.72 47.84 -30.14
CA SER A 596 -4.93 47.72 -31.39
C SER A 596 -5.79 47.69 -32.66
N ARG A 597 -7.10 47.41 -32.54
CA ARG A 597 -8.07 47.33 -33.65
C ARG A 597 -8.90 48.61 -33.84
N SER A 598 -8.79 49.64 -33.00
CA SER A 598 -9.42 50.93 -33.28
C SER A 598 -8.62 51.65 -34.38
N ILE A 599 -9.20 51.71 -35.58
CA ILE A 599 -8.61 52.30 -36.78
C ILE A 599 -8.23 53.77 -36.51
N PRO A 600 -7.00 54.22 -36.84
CA PRO A 600 -6.66 55.64 -36.80
C PRO A 600 -7.38 56.37 -37.94
N GLY A 601 -8.36 57.22 -37.65
CA GLY A 601 -8.89 58.14 -38.66
C GLY A 601 -10.34 58.58 -38.56
N GLU A 602 -11.19 58.01 -37.70
CA GLU A 602 -12.61 58.40 -37.66
C GLU A 602 -13.08 58.66 -36.22
N ILE A 603 -13.17 59.95 -35.88
CA ILE A 603 -13.96 60.56 -34.79
C ILE A 603 -13.87 59.84 -33.44
N GLY A 604 -12.89 60.23 -32.63
CA GLY A 604 -12.80 59.92 -31.21
C GLY A 604 -13.87 60.64 -30.37
N LEU A 605 -15.15 60.31 -30.54
CA LEU A 605 -16.22 60.90 -29.74
C LEU A 605 -17.31 59.92 -29.25
N ILE A 606 -17.08 58.60 -29.29
CA ILE A 606 -17.99 57.64 -28.67
C ILE A 606 -17.22 56.73 -27.71
N GLY A 607 -17.25 57.11 -26.43
CA GLY A 607 -17.15 56.23 -25.25
C GLY A 607 -16.02 55.22 -25.21
N VAL A 608 -14.76 55.65 -25.07
CA VAL A 608 -13.71 54.76 -24.55
C VAL A 608 -13.90 54.68 -23.05
N SER A 609 -14.38 53.51 -22.60
CA SER A 609 -14.61 53.17 -21.20
C SER A 609 -13.35 53.31 -20.34
N SER A 610 -13.51 53.84 -19.12
CA SER A 610 -12.47 53.95 -18.08
C SER A 610 -11.70 52.64 -17.80
N SER A 611 -12.28 51.50 -18.15
CA SER A 611 -11.68 50.16 -18.01
C SER A 611 -10.39 49.95 -18.83
N ASN A 612 -10.21 50.68 -19.94
CA ASN A 612 -9.03 50.51 -20.80
C ASN A 612 -7.80 51.27 -20.27
N GLU A 613 -7.98 52.22 -19.36
CA GLU A 613 -6.89 52.99 -18.74
C GLU A 613 -6.23 52.21 -17.60
N GLU A 614 -7.00 51.35 -16.91
CA GLU A 614 -6.52 50.46 -15.84
C GLU A 614 -5.52 49.39 -16.34
N VAL A 615 -5.53 49.07 -17.64
CA VAL A 615 -4.70 48.02 -18.25
C VAL A 615 -3.45 48.59 -18.95
N ARG A 616 -3.27 49.92 -18.94
CA ARG A 616 -2.14 50.61 -19.61
C ARG A 616 -0.99 50.93 -18.66
N GLY A 617 0.17 51.17 -19.24
CA GLY A 617 1.33 51.70 -18.53
C GLY A 617 1.80 50.80 -17.38
N THR A 618 2.10 51.42 -16.25
CA THR A 618 2.59 50.75 -15.04
C THR A 618 1.56 49.78 -14.44
N ASN A 619 0.26 50.05 -14.59
CA ASN A 619 -0.80 49.17 -14.12
C ASN A 619 -0.89 47.87 -14.95
N GLY A 620 -0.75 47.98 -16.28
CA GLY A 620 -0.63 46.82 -17.18
C GLY A 620 0.60 45.96 -16.86
N ILE A 621 1.74 46.61 -16.58
CA ILE A 621 2.97 45.92 -16.12
C ILE A 621 2.70 45.19 -14.81
N ASN A 622 2.05 45.82 -13.82
CA ASN A 622 1.71 45.18 -12.54
C ASN A 622 0.82 43.94 -12.70
N LEU A 623 -0.18 43.99 -13.59
CA LEU A 623 -1.09 42.86 -13.83
C LEU A 623 -0.35 41.68 -14.49
N LEU A 624 0.48 41.95 -15.50
CA LEU A 624 1.30 40.93 -16.16
C LEU A 624 2.41 40.40 -15.22
N ALA A 625 2.99 41.27 -14.39
CA ALA A 625 4.00 40.89 -13.40
C ALA A 625 3.46 39.87 -12.41
N LYS A 626 2.21 40.04 -11.93
CA LYS A 626 1.55 39.06 -11.05
C LYS A 626 1.46 37.69 -11.70
N ALA A 627 1.05 37.59 -12.97
CA ALA A 627 0.95 36.31 -13.66
C ALA A 627 2.34 35.69 -13.90
N LEU A 628 3.29 36.49 -14.39
CA LEU A 628 4.66 36.08 -14.68
C LEU A 628 5.40 35.57 -13.44
N LEU A 629 5.42 36.38 -12.36
CA LEU A 629 6.13 36.06 -11.13
C LEU A 629 5.50 34.87 -10.40
N SER A 630 4.17 34.75 -10.42
CA SER A 630 3.48 33.59 -9.82
C SER A 630 3.79 32.28 -10.56
N ALA A 631 3.75 32.31 -11.90
CA ALA A 631 4.03 31.13 -12.72
C ALA A 631 5.50 30.70 -12.59
N GLU A 632 6.43 31.66 -12.60
CA GLU A 632 7.85 31.38 -12.41
C GLU A 632 8.13 30.81 -11.02
N TYR A 633 7.53 31.39 -9.98
CA TYR A 633 7.72 30.91 -8.61
C TYR A 633 7.30 29.44 -8.49
N ILE A 634 6.13 29.07 -9.01
CA ILE A 634 5.67 27.67 -9.01
C ILE A 634 6.61 26.79 -9.84
N ARG A 635 7.02 27.24 -11.03
CA ARG A 635 7.96 26.50 -11.89
C ARG A 635 9.26 26.18 -11.17
N GLN A 636 9.81 27.16 -10.44
CA GLN A 636 11.04 27.01 -9.67
C GLN A 636 10.84 26.09 -8.45
N GLN A 637 9.74 26.24 -7.70
CA GLN A 637 9.44 25.33 -6.58
C GLN A 637 9.25 23.88 -7.02
N LEU A 638 8.62 23.64 -8.18
CA LEU A 638 8.49 22.30 -8.75
C LEU A 638 9.84 21.73 -9.24
N GLU A 639 10.77 22.60 -9.65
CA GLU A 639 12.14 22.21 -9.97
C GLU A 639 12.89 21.77 -8.70
N ASP A 640 12.85 22.58 -7.65
CA ASP A 640 13.42 22.24 -6.34
C ASP A 640 12.83 20.93 -5.78
N TRP A 641 11.53 20.70 -5.98
CA TRP A 641 10.88 19.44 -5.59
C TRP A 641 11.36 18.25 -6.40
N SER A 642 11.52 18.40 -7.72
CA SER A 642 12.05 17.32 -8.57
C SER A 642 13.46 16.90 -8.17
N GLU A 643 14.23 17.79 -7.53
CA GLU A 643 15.57 17.51 -7.01
C GLU A 643 15.56 16.95 -5.57
N SER A 644 14.41 16.92 -4.89
CA SER A 644 14.32 16.38 -3.53
C SER A 644 14.47 14.86 -3.49
N SER A 645 15.07 14.33 -2.42
CA SER A 645 15.32 12.89 -2.25
C SER A 645 14.04 12.05 -2.36
N PHE A 646 12.91 12.57 -1.86
CA PHE A 646 11.63 11.89 -1.92
C PHE A 646 11.14 11.70 -3.37
N PHE A 647 11.08 12.78 -4.16
CA PHE A 647 10.59 12.69 -5.54
C PHE A 647 11.60 12.01 -6.47
N LEU A 648 12.91 12.11 -6.20
CA LEU A 648 13.92 11.34 -6.93
C LEU A 648 13.77 9.83 -6.71
N ASN A 649 13.52 9.39 -5.47
CA ASN A 649 13.24 7.98 -5.18
C ASN A 649 11.95 7.52 -5.86
N MET A 650 10.90 8.36 -5.85
CA MET A 650 9.65 8.07 -6.56
C MET A 650 9.87 7.94 -8.07
N ASP A 651 10.65 8.84 -8.68
CA ASP A 651 10.99 8.80 -10.10
C ASP A 651 11.77 7.53 -10.44
N GLU A 652 12.72 7.10 -9.58
CA GLU A 652 13.43 5.82 -9.74
C GLU A 652 12.47 4.63 -9.70
N GLU A 653 11.58 4.56 -8.69
CA GLU A 653 10.58 3.50 -8.58
C GLU A 653 9.63 3.49 -9.78
N LEU A 654 9.20 4.64 -10.28
CA LEU A 654 8.34 4.76 -11.46
C LEU A 654 9.03 4.26 -12.74
N VAL A 655 10.33 4.49 -12.90
CA VAL A 655 11.11 3.99 -14.05
C VAL A 655 11.22 2.47 -14.04
N THR A 656 11.16 1.82 -12.86
CA THR A 656 11.14 0.35 -12.77
C THR A 656 9.82 -0.27 -13.22
N LEU A 657 8.73 0.50 -13.25
CA LEU A 657 7.43 0.01 -13.72
C LEU A 657 7.42 -0.20 -15.23
N ASP A 658 6.62 -1.17 -15.68
CA ASP A 658 6.37 -1.36 -17.11
C ASP A 658 5.67 -0.10 -17.69
N LYS A 659 6.13 0.39 -18.85
CA LYS A 659 5.54 1.55 -19.54
C LYS A 659 4.10 1.30 -19.99
N SER A 660 3.67 0.04 -20.04
CA SER A 660 2.28 -0.33 -20.28
C SER A 660 1.37 -0.15 -19.05
N SER A 661 1.96 -0.01 -17.86
CA SER A 661 1.22 0.14 -16.60
C SER A 661 0.34 1.39 -16.61
N PRO A 662 -0.92 1.29 -16.14
CA PRO A 662 -1.80 2.44 -16.05
C PRO A 662 -1.24 3.53 -15.13
N LEU A 663 -0.55 3.15 -14.05
CA LEU A 663 0.07 4.10 -13.13
C LEU A 663 1.19 4.89 -13.81
N TYR A 664 2.05 4.22 -14.59
CA TYR A 664 3.12 4.87 -15.34
C TYR A 664 2.56 5.91 -16.32
N ARG A 665 1.55 5.54 -17.13
CA ARG A 665 0.95 6.44 -18.13
C ARG A 665 0.25 7.66 -17.54
N LEU A 666 -0.30 7.52 -16.33
CA LEU A 666 -1.00 8.61 -15.66
C LEU A 666 -0.04 9.62 -15.03
N ILE A 667 1.06 9.14 -14.46
CA ILE A 667 2.06 10.00 -13.86
C ILE A 667 2.95 10.63 -14.94
N LEU A 668 3.34 9.88 -15.96
CA LEU A 668 4.20 10.33 -17.05
C LEU A 668 3.46 10.24 -18.39
N PRO A 669 2.57 11.20 -18.70
CA PRO A 669 1.90 11.23 -20.00
C PRO A 669 2.92 11.49 -21.11
N THR A 670 2.88 10.66 -22.15
CA THR A 670 3.85 10.68 -23.26
C THR A 670 3.69 11.88 -24.22
N ARG A 671 2.54 12.57 -24.21
CA ARG A 671 2.28 13.79 -25.00
C ARG A 671 1.30 14.73 -24.29
N PRO A 672 1.48 16.07 -24.40
CA PRO A 672 0.58 17.07 -23.81
C PRO A 672 -0.80 17.14 -24.47
N THR A 673 -0.97 16.59 -25.69
CA THR A 673 -2.24 16.58 -26.45
C THR A 673 -2.94 15.23 -26.41
N ASP A 674 -2.37 14.22 -25.76
CA ASP A 674 -3.05 12.96 -25.50
C ASP A 674 -3.95 13.16 -24.27
N ASP A 675 -4.93 14.06 -24.40
CA ASP A 675 -6.21 14.02 -23.65
C ASP A 675 -7.01 12.78 -24.11
N VAL A 676 -6.34 11.63 -24.27
CA VAL A 676 -6.98 10.35 -24.52
C VAL A 676 -7.63 9.96 -23.22
N ASP A 677 -8.90 10.33 -23.11
CA ASP A 677 -9.81 9.96 -22.06
C ASP A 677 -9.17 9.98 -20.68
N SER A 678 -8.58 11.12 -20.26
CA SER A 678 -8.21 11.34 -18.86
C SER A 678 -9.39 10.98 -17.96
N ALA A 679 -10.63 11.29 -18.35
CA ALA A 679 -11.85 10.83 -17.69
C ALA A 679 -12.05 9.30 -17.73
N GLY A 680 -11.74 8.62 -18.83
CA GLY A 680 -11.81 7.16 -18.98
C GLY A 680 -10.74 6.42 -18.19
N VAL A 681 -9.48 6.87 -18.23
CA VAL A 681 -8.36 6.32 -17.46
C VAL A 681 -8.48 6.68 -15.97
N ILE A 682 -8.94 7.90 -15.63
CA ILE A 682 -9.34 8.26 -14.27
C ILE A 682 -10.55 7.46 -13.82
N SER A 683 -11.48 7.05 -14.71
CA SER A 683 -12.59 6.14 -14.35
C SER A 683 -12.14 4.69 -14.18
N ILE A 684 -11.15 4.23 -14.95
CA ILE A 684 -10.52 2.90 -14.83
C ILE A 684 -9.69 2.84 -13.55
N LEU A 685 -8.96 3.91 -13.22
CA LEU A 685 -8.36 4.08 -11.91
C LEU A 685 -9.40 4.30 -10.83
N LYS A 686 -10.50 5.02 -11.04
CA LYS A 686 -11.56 5.16 -10.04
C LYS A 686 -12.13 3.80 -9.72
N ARG A 687 -12.33 2.95 -10.74
CA ARG A 687 -12.75 1.55 -10.60
C ARG A 687 -11.64 0.63 -10.07
N GLY A 688 -10.37 0.98 -10.31
CA GLY A 688 -9.17 0.29 -9.84
C GLY A 688 -8.88 0.60 -8.37
N LEU A 689 -8.78 1.87 -7.98
CA LEU A 689 -8.71 2.42 -6.62
C LEU A 689 -9.96 2.08 -5.78
N GLN A 690 -11.17 2.08 -6.35
CA GLN A 690 -12.37 1.57 -5.63
C GLN A 690 -12.32 0.06 -5.38
N ARG A 691 -11.43 -0.66 -6.06
CA ARG A 691 -11.09 -2.08 -5.86
C ARG A 691 -9.68 -2.26 -5.27
N GLY A 692 -9.00 -1.16 -4.97
CA GLY A 692 -7.73 -1.06 -4.24
C GLY A 692 -6.47 -0.72 -5.01
N ALA A 693 -5.52 -0.12 -4.28
CA ALA A 693 -4.21 0.28 -4.79
C ALA A 693 -3.45 -0.90 -5.40
N HIS A 694 -3.61 -2.10 -4.83
CA HIS A 694 -3.05 -3.34 -5.37
C HIS A 694 -3.75 -3.82 -6.65
N ALA A 695 -5.05 -3.55 -6.80
CA ALA A 695 -5.80 -3.88 -8.02
C ALA A 695 -5.44 -2.92 -9.16
N ALA A 696 -5.24 -1.63 -8.87
CA ALA A 696 -4.84 -0.61 -9.85
C ALA A 696 -3.48 -0.90 -10.50
N ALA A 697 -2.52 -1.45 -9.76
CA ALA A 697 -1.22 -1.88 -10.30
C ALA A 697 -1.31 -3.11 -11.23
N ASN A 698 -2.35 -3.93 -11.07
CA ASN A 698 -2.53 -5.20 -11.78
C ASN A 698 -3.55 -5.14 -12.94
N LEU A 699 -4.10 -3.97 -13.25
CA LEU A 699 -5.05 -3.82 -14.36
C LEU A 699 -4.31 -4.00 -15.70
N ARG A 700 -4.50 -5.16 -16.34
CA ARG A 700 -4.16 -5.34 -17.76
C ARG A 700 -4.99 -4.36 -18.60
N PRO A 701 -4.38 -3.64 -19.56
CA PRO A 701 -5.14 -2.86 -20.52
C PRO A 701 -6.01 -3.82 -21.34
N LEU A 702 -7.34 -3.68 -21.26
CA LEU A 702 -8.21 -4.29 -22.25
C LEU A 702 -7.86 -3.66 -23.59
N ALA A 703 -7.37 -4.48 -24.52
CA ALA A 703 -7.01 -4.07 -25.86
C ALA A 703 -8.16 -3.30 -26.50
N LEU A 704 -8.02 -1.98 -26.63
CA LEU A 704 -8.84 -1.20 -27.54
C LEU A 704 -8.27 -1.40 -28.95
N SER A 705 -9.17 -1.87 -29.81
CA SER A 705 -8.95 -2.22 -31.20
C SER A 705 -8.26 -1.11 -32.01
N GLY A 706 -7.17 -1.47 -32.68
CA GLY A 706 -6.79 -0.96 -34.00
C GLY A 706 -6.45 0.52 -34.13
N ALA A 707 -5.21 0.91 -33.84
CA ALA A 707 -4.56 2.02 -34.53
C ALA A 707 -3.03 1.85 -34.53
N SER A 708 -2.52 1.41 -35.68
CA SER A 708 -1.14 1.52 -36.21
C SER A 708 0.02 1.37 -35.22
N GLU A 709 0.65 0.19 -35.21
CA GLU A 709 2.06 0.04 -34.87
C GLU A 709 2.89 0.99 -35.74
N ALA A 710 3.28 2.13 -35.18
CA ALA A 710 4.33 2.96 -35.76
C ALA A 710 5.67 2.46 -35.21
N ASN A 711 6.51 1.97 -36.13
CA ASN A 711 7.92 1.63 -35.91
C ASN A 711 8.59 2.63 -34.96
N LEU A 712 9.06 2.13 -33.82
CA LEU A 712 10.04 2.81 -32.98
C LEU A 712 11.40 2.20 -33.27
N ASP A 713 12.02 2.68 -34.35
CA ASP A 713 13.43 2.43 -34.63
C ASP A 713 14.33 3.12 -33.59
N GLY A 714 15.33 2.36 -33.15
CA GLY A 714 16.51 2.70 -32.35
C GLY A 714 16.64 4.12 -31.80
N VAL A 715 16.28 4.31 -30.53
CA VAL A 715 16.82 5.41 -29.71
C VAL A 715 18.02 4.87 -28.93
N SER A 716 19.16 5.52 -29.14
CA SER A 716 20.43 5.29 -28.44
C SER A 716 20.25 5.28 -26.91
N LEU A 717 20.88 4.32 -26.24
CA LEU A 717 20.84 4.09 -24.78
C LEU A 717 21.55 5.18 -23.94
N GLN A 718 21.80 6.36 -24.49
CA GLN A 718 22.55 7.44 -23.82
C GLN A 718 21.72 8.67 -23.42
N ASP A 719 20.47 8.81 -23.87
CA ASP A 719 19.55 9.84 -23.39
C ASP A 719 18.46 9.23 -22.49
N ARG A 720 18.86 8.68 -21.34
CA ARG A 720 17.91 8.47 -20.23
C ARG A 720 17.78 9.77 -19.44
N HIS A 721 17.18 10.79 -20.04
CA HIS A 721 16.61 11.85 -19.21
C HIS A 721 15.46 11.21 -18.45
N VAL A 722 15.67 10.92 -17.16
CA VAL A 722 14.61 10.41 -16.28
C VAL A 722 13.55 11.51 -16.25
N GLN A 723 12.40 11.22 -16.84
CA GLN A 723 11.29 12.15 -16.89
C GLN A 723 10.71 12.20 -15.49
N SER A 724 10.70 13.39 -14.88
CA SER A 724 10.21 13.59 -13.52
C SER A 724 8.68 13.68 -13.49
N VAL A 725 8.08 13.25 -12.38
CA VAL A 725 6.64 13.38 -12.08
C VAL A 725 6.07 14.78 -12.36
N TRP A 726 6.90 15.82 -12.19
CA TRP A 726 6.51 17.21 -12.29
C TRP A 726 6.78 17.85 -13.66
N ASP A 727 7.47 17.18 -14.59
CA ASP A 727 7.91 17.76 -15.86
C ASP A 727 6.76 18.36 -16.67
N GLY A 728 5.64 17.63 -16.80
CA GLY A 728 4.48 18.12 -17.54
C GLY A 728 3.82 19.36 -16.90
N THR A 729 3.90 19.50 -15.57
CA THR A 729 3.38 20.71 -14.89
C THR A 729 4.39 21.86 -14.98
N ARG A 730 5.70 21.57 -14.90
CA ARG A 730 6.77 22.55 -15.09
C ARG A 730 6.72 23.16 -16.49
N THR A 731 6.53 22.36 -17.53
CA THR A 731 6.39 22.87 -18.91
C THR A 731 5.16 23.75 -19.05
N TYR A 732 4.01 23.36 -18.49
CA TYR A 732 2.79 24.16 -18.51
C TYR A 732 3.00 25.55 -17.88
N PHE A 733 3.62 25.64 -16.69
CA PHE A 733 3.93 26.94 -16.10
C PHE A 733 5.02 27.72 -16.87
N SER A 734 5.98 27.04 -17.50
CA SER A 734 6.96 27.69 -18.40
C SER A 734 6.28 28.35 -19.60
N GLU A 735 5.27 27.72 -20.20
CA GLU A 735 4.51 28.30 -21.31
C GLU A 735 3.77 29.59 -20.87
N ILE A 736 3.23 29.61 -19.65
CA ILE A 736 2.60 30.79 -19.05
C ILE A 736 3.64 31.91 -18.84
N VAL A 737 4.84 31.58 -18.35
CA VAL A 737 5.97 32.52 -18.19
C VAL A 737 6.34 33.14 -19.54
N GLU A 738 6.56 32.31 -20.56
CA GLU A 738 6.91 32.78 -21.91
C GLU A 738 5.80 33.61 -22.56
N ARG A 739 4.53 33.24 -22.35
CA ARG A 739 3.39 34.02 -22.83
C ARG A 739 3.34 35.39 -22.15
N SER A 740 3.51 35.43 -20.84
CA SER A 740 3.50 36.67 -20.05
C SER A 740 4.63 37.61 -20.47
N LEU A 741 5.85 37.09 -20.68
CA LEU A 741 6.99 37.86 -21.18
C LEU A 741 6.72 38.47 -22.57
N ARG A 742 6.16 37.68 -23.49
CA ARG A 742 5.79 38.16 -24.83
C ARG A 742 4.71 39.23 -24.77
N SER A 743 3.70 39.08 -23.91
CA SER A 743 2.63 40.07 -23.76
C SER A 743 3.13 41.37 -23.12
N LEU A 744 4.06 41.27 -22.16
CA LEU A 744 4.73 42.43 -21.54
C LEU A 744 5.57 43.21 -22.56
N GLN A 745 6.38 42.50 -23.35
CA GLN A 745 7.17 43.08 -24.44
C GLN A 745 6.27 43.79 -25.46
N LYS A 746 5.21 43.11 -25.93
CA LYS A 746 4.26 43.67 -26.91
C LYS A 746 3.59 44.94 -26.40
N MET A 747 3.17 44.95 -25.13
CA MET A 747 2.54 46.10 -24.50
C MET A 747 3.50 47.30 -24.44
N ILE A 748 4.72 47.10 -23.92
CA ILE A 748 5.72 48.19 -23.82
C ILE A 748 6.04 48.76 -25.21
N VAL A 749 6.26 47.90 -26.20
CA VAL A 749 6.56 48.34 -27.57
C VAL A 749 5.36 49.04 -28.21
N ALA A 750 4.14 48.52 -28.05
CA ALA A 750 2.94 49.10 -28.63
C ALA A 750 2.62 50.49 -28.05
N GLU A 751 2.65 50.65 -26.72
CA GLU A 751 2.40 51.94 -26.06
C GLU A 751 3.48 52.98 -26.43
N THR A 752 4.75 52.54 -26.49
CA THR A 752 5.86 53.42 -26.88
C THR A 752 5.71 53.87 -28.35
N LEU A 753 5.32 52.97 -29.25
CA LEU A 753 5.11 53.29 -30.67
C LEU A 753 3.85 54.12 -30.94
N GLU A 754 2.81 53.98 -30.12
CA GLU A 754 1.61 54.82 -30.13
C GLU A 754 1.99 56.27 -29.80
N MET A 755 2.71 56.48 -28.70
CA MET A 755 3.19 57.81 -28.30
C MET A 755 4.22 58.39 -29.28
N ALA A 756 4.94 57.53 -30.02
CA ALA A 756 5.86 57.95 -31.07
C ALA A 756 5.17 58.19 -32.44
N GLN A 757 3.86 57.94 -32.60
CA GLN A 757 3.17 58.19 -33.87
C GLN A 757 3.30 59.63 -34.39
N PRO A 758 3.16 60.69 -33.58
CA PRO A 758 3.34 62.07 -34.03
C PRO A 758 4.75 62.34 -34.58
N TYR A 759 5.76 61.66 -34.04
CA TYR A 759 7.13 61.72 -34.52
C TYR A 759 7.32 60.93 -35.83
N ILE A 760 6.71 59.74 -35.94
CA ILE A 760 6.80 58.86 -37.11
C ILE A 760 6.06 59.44 -38.34
N ASN A 761 4.89 60.06 -38.12
CA ASN A 761 4.01 60.60 -39.15
C ASN A 761 4.31 62.06 -39.51
N ARG A 762 5.46 62.60 -39.06
CA ARG A 762 5.85 63.98 -39.33
C ARG A 762 5.99 64.21 -40.84
N GLU A 763 4.98 64.83 -41.45
CA GLU A 763 5.11 65.51 -42.74
C GLU A 763 5.95 66.77 -42.53
N GLN A 764 7.17 66.79 -43.05
CA GLN A 764 8.04 67.95 -42.91
C GLN A 764 7.78 68.91 -44.07
N THR A 765 6.90 69.89 -43.84
CA THR A 765 6.99 71.17 -44.56
C THR A 765 8.38 71.75 -44.30
N PRO A 766 9.04 72.39 -45.29
CA PRO A 766 10.32 73.03 -45.08
C PRO A 766 10.11 74.09 -43.99
N ASP A 767 10.81 73.93 -42.86
CA ASP A 767 10.91 74.98 -41.85
C ASP A 767 11.41 76.23 -42.60
N ILE A 768 10.54 77.24 -42.71
CA ILE A 768 10.92 78.57 -43.16
C ILE A 768 11.98 79.02 -42.17
N VAL A 769 13.19 79.22 -42.69
CA VAL A 769 14.28 79.89 -41.99
C VAL A 769 13.77 81.32 -41.74
N GLU A 770 13.18 81.57 -40.57
CA GLU A 770 13.16 82.92 -40.03
C GLU A 770 14.56 83.18 -39.46
N ASP A 771 15.29 84.03 -40.18
CA ASP A 771 16.54 84.65 -39.74
C ASP A 771 16.30 85.34 -38.38
N VAL A 772 16.60 84.65 -37.28
CA VAL A 772 16.74 85.24 -35.95
C VAL A 772 18.00 84.66 -35.28
N ASP A 773 18.75 85.57 -34.66
CA ASP A 773 20.17 85.56 -34.31
C ASP A 773 20.78 84.26 -33.73
N SER A 774 22.02 84.04 -34.15
CA SER A 774 22.84 82.82 -34.07
C SER A 774 23.37 82.44 -32.67
N GLU A 775 22.89 83.02 -31.58
CA GLU A 775 23.39 82.70 -30.22
C GLU A 775 22.42 81.84 -29.38
N GLU A 776 21.11 81.86 -29.64
CA GLU A 776 20.14 81.00 -28.93
C GLU A 776 19.96 79.60 -29.57
N GLN A 777 20.40 79.42 -30.82
CA GLN A 777 20.30 78.13 -31.52
C GLN A 777 21.25 77.04 -30.98
N GLY A 778 22.33 77.42 -30.29
CA GLY A 778 23.28 76.47 -29.69
C GLY A 778 22.66 75.60 -28.57
N GLY A 779 21.58 76.09 -27.93
CA GLY A 779 20.82 75.36 -26.91
C GLY A 779 19.69 74.49 -27.48
N LEU A 780 19.01 74.95 -28.54
CA LEU A 780 17.87 74.24 -29.16
C LEU A 780 18.28 73.09 -30.09
N GLN A 781 19.52 73.10 -30.62
CA GLN A 781 20.08 71.99 -31.38
C GLN A 781 20.48 70.78 -30.52
N GLN A 782 20.47 70.94 -29.19
CA GLN A 782 20.90 69.91 -28.24
C GLN A 782 19.77 69.05 -27.68
N ILE A 783 18.51 69.45 -27.90
CA ILE A 783 17.33 68.81 -27.31
C ILE A 783 16.69 67.89 -28.35
N PRO A 784 16.33 66.63 -27.98
CA PRO A 784 15.62 65.72 -28.89
C PRO A 784 14.30 66.33 -29.37
N SER A 785 13.81 65.87 -30.51
CA SER A 785 12.58 66.37 -31.14
C SER A 785 11.42 66.44 -30.13
N PRO A 786 10.72 67.59 -30.01
CA PRO A 786 9.71 67.79 -28.96
C PRO A 786 8.55 66.78 -29.07
N GLN A 787 8.27 66.29 -30.29
CA GLN A 787 7.27 65.26 -30.58
C GLN A 787 7.68 63.85 -30.11
N LEU A 788 8.97 63.64 -29.80
CA LEU A 788 9.53 62.38 -29.32
C LEU A 788 9.55 62.30 -27.79
N LEU A 789 9.56 63.44 -27.09
CA LEU A 789 9.63 63.52 -25.64
C LEU A 789 8.53 62.72 -24.91
N PRO A 790 7.25 62.73 -25.33
CA PRO A 790 6.21 61.93 -24.67
C PRO A 790 6.48 60.42 -24.75
N ALA A 791 7.01 59.94 -25.89
CA ALA A 791 7.36 58.54 -26.08
C ALA A 791 8.55 58.12 -25.21
N LEU A 792 9.58 58.97 -25.11
CA LEU A 792 10.76 58.74 -24.28
C LEU A 792 10.40 58.73 -22.78
N ALA A 793 9.57 59.67 -22.33
CA ALA A 793 9.11 59.74 -20.94
C ALA A 793 8.28 58.51 -20.56
N LYS A 794 7.35 58.08 -21.43
CA LYS A 794 6.54 56.87 -21.21
C LYS A 794 7.42 55.62 -21.18
N PHE A 795 8.36 55.50 -22.11
CA PHE A 795 9.29 54.39 -22.20
C PHE A 795 10.20 54.29 -20.97
N SER A 796 10.78 55.43 -20.53
CA SER A 796 11.60 55.51 -19.31
C SER A 796 10.80 55.08 -18.07
N SER A 797 9.58 55.62 -17.89
CA SER A 797 8.70 55.25 -16.77
C SER A 797 8.37 53.75 -16.74
N MET A 798 8.03 53.15 -17.89
CA MET A 798 7.71 51.71 -17.97
C MET A 798 8.93 50.83 -17.68
N LEU A 799 10.11 51.20 -18.17
CA LEU A 799 11.34 50.43 -17.92
C LEU A 799 11.83 50.56 -16.48
N SER A 800 11.77 51.75 -15.88
CA SER A 800 12.08 51.96 -14.46
C SER A 800 11.16 51.11 -13.58
N HIS A 801 9.86 51.10 -13.86
CA HIS A 801 8.89 50.24 -13.16
C HIS A 801 9.20 48.74 -13.31
N CYS A 802 9.62 48.30 -14.50
CA CYS A 802 10.10 46.92 -14.69
C CYS A 802 11.36 46.59 -13.89
N ILE A 803 12.29 47.54 -13.71
CA ILE A 803 13.51 47.34 -12.94
C ILE A 803 13.20 47.19 -11.44
N GLU A 804 12.21 47.94 -10.94
CA GLU A 804 11.73 47.87 -9.57
C GLU A 804 11.03 46.54 -9.26
N LEU A 805 10.23 46.03 -10.19
CA LEU A 805 9.43 44.82 -9.98
C LEU A 805 10.18 43.50 -10.24
N PHE A 806 11.04 43.46 -11.27
CA PHE A 806 11.59 42.20 -11.76
C PHE A 806 13.02 41.91 -11.26
N PRO A 807 13.33 40.63 -10.96
CA PRO A 807 14.70 40.17 -10.76
C PRO A 807 15.56 40.39 -12.00
N ALA A 808 16.86 40.57 -11.79
CA ALA A 808 17.83 40.90 -12.85
C ALA A 808 17.81 39.95 -14.06
N ARG A 809 17.54 38.66 -13.84
CA ARG A 809 17.43 37.66 -14.92
C ARG A 809 16.32 37.98 -15.91
N PHE A 810 15.16 38.40 -15.41
CA PHE A 810 14.00 38.74 -16.24
C PHE A 810 14.17 40.11 -16.88
N SER A 811 14.69 41.08 -16.12
CA SER A 811 14.98 42.42 -16.62
C SER A 811 15.91 42.36 -17.85
N LEU A 812 16.91 41.48 -17.85
CA LEU A 812 17.86 41.36 -18.97
C LEU A 812 17.21 40.84 -20.25
N THR A 813 16.48 39.73 -20.14
CA THR A 813 15.81 39.12 -21.29
C THR A 813 14.75 40.07 -21.86
N LEU A 814 13.95 40.68 -20.98
CA LEU A 814 12.91 41.64 -21.36
C LEU A 814 13.53 42.89 -22.02
N TYR A 815 14.56 43.48 -21.42
CA TYR A 815 15.22 44.68 -21.95
C TYR A 815 15.78 44.44 -23.36
N ARG A 816 16.46 43.30 -23.58
CA ARG A 816 17.02 42.94 -24.89
C ARG A 816 15.92 42.76 -25.94
N GLN A 817 14.84 42.06 -25.59
CA GLN A 817 13.71 41.82 -26.49
C GLN A 817 12.98 43.12 -26.86
N ILE A 818 12.79 44.02 -25.88
CA ILE A 818 12.18 45.33 -26.09
C ILE A 818 13.07 46.19 -27.00
N ALA A 819 14.36 46.34 -26.68
CA ALA A 819 15.30 47.16 -27.44
C ALA A 819 15.41 46.69 -28.91
N ASP A 820 15.51 45.38 -29.13
CA ASP A 820 15.60 44.79 -30.48
C ASP A 820 14.29 44.99 -31.28
N THR A 821 13.13 44.81 -30.64
CA THR A 821 11.84 44.92 -31.34
C THR A 821 11.45 46.37 -31.60
N LEU A 822 11.67 47.25 -30.63
CA LEU A 822 11.40 48.67 -30.75
C LEU A 822 12.33 49.31 -31.79
N SER A 823 13.63 48.98 -31.77
CA SER A 823 14.58 49.48 -32.77
C SER A 823 14.19 49.08 -34.19
N ARG A 824 13.84 47.82 -34.45
CA ARG A 824 13.35 47.38 -35.77
C ARG A 824 12.07 48.09 -36.19
N ALA A 825 11.10 48.22 -35.28
CA ALA A 825 9.82 48.86 -35.58
C ALA A 825 9.96 50.35 -35.89
N LEU A 826 10.81 51.07 -35.15
CA LEU A 826 11.11 52.48 -35.39
C LEU A 826 11.80 52.66 -36.75
N VAL A 827 12.86 51.90 -37.02
CA VAL A 827 13.59 51.96 -38.31
C VAL A 827 12.66 51.66 -39.48
N GLU A 828 11.83 50.62 -39.37
CA GLU A 828 10.90 50.26 -40.45
C GLU A 828 9.82 51.32 -40.68
N LYS A 829 9.21 51.86 -39.62
CA LYS A 829 8.14 52.86 -39.73
C LYS A 829 8.67 54.21 -40.24
N ILE A 830 9.79 54.69 -39.73
CA ILE A 830 10.42 55.96 -40.14
C ILE A 830 10.90 55.89 -41.61
N LEU A 831 11.48 54.75 -42.02
CA LEU A 831 11.88 54.55 -43.43
C LEU A 831 10.70 54.33 -44.38
N LYS A 832 9.50 53.99 -43.88
CA LYS A 832 8.29 53.84 -44.70
C LYS A 832 7.62 55.19 -44.96
N THR A 833 7.58 56.10 -43.98
CA THR A 833 6.94 57.42 -44.10
C THR A 833 7.75 58.42 -44.94
N SER A 834 9.08 58.23 -45.04
CA SER A 834 9.98 59.04 -45.89
C SER A 834 9.70 58.98 -47.41
N LYS A 835 8.71 58.20 -47.88
CA LYS A 835 8.38 58.03 -49.31
C LYS A 835 7.60 59.17 -49.97
N SER A 836 7.04 60.14 -49.25
CA SER A 836 6.04 61.06 -49.85
C SER A 836 6.58 62.09 -50.86
N HIS A 837 7.90 62.24 -51.04
CA HIS A 837 8.46 63.28 -51.92
C HIS A 837 9.58 62.83 -52.89
N SER A 838 9.47 61.65 -53.50
CA SER A 838 10.25 61.36 -54.71
C SER A 838 9.30 61.06 -55.88
N SER A 839 8.72 62.12 -56.43
CA SER A 839 8.17 62.11 -57.78
C SER A 839 9.31 62.38 -58.75
N ASP A 840 10.09 61.35 -59.06
CA ASP A 840 10.82 61.31 -60.33
C ASP A 840 10.69 59.91 -60.92
N TYR A 841 9.79 59.82 -61.90
CA TYR A 841 9.74 58.70 -62.83
C TYR A 841 11.07 58.66 -63.59
N LEU A 842 11.88 57.61 -63.37
CA LEU A 842 12.58 56.83 -64.42
C LEU A 842 13.63 55.88 -63.80
N LYS A 843 13.57 54.62 -64.25
CA LYS A 843 14.61 53.57 -64.18
C LYS A 843 14.97 53.00 -62.79
N GLY A 844 14.30 51.89 -62.45
CA GLY A 844 14.95 50.56 -62.46
C GLY A 844 16.11 50.22 -61.52
N THR A 845 16.49 51.05 -60.56
CA THR A 845 17.48 50.68 -59.52
C THR A 845 16.89 50.87 -58.12
N ARG A 846 16.86 49.78 -57.33
CA ARG A 846 16.55 49.81 -55.89
C ARG A 846 17.69 50.53 -55.16
N ASN A 847 17.68 51.85 -55.14
CA ASN A 847 18.52 52.61 -54.21
C ASN A 847 18.00 52.40 -52.77
N PRO A 848 18.89 52.24 -51.77
CA PRO A 848 18.48 52.18 -50.37
C PRO A 848 17.71 53.46 -50.00
N ARG A 849 16.63 53.32 -49.24
CA ARG A 849 15.81 54.44 -48.76
C ARG A 849 16.67 55.35 -47.89
N GLN A 850 16.98 56.56 -48.34
CA GLN A 850 17.84 57.50 -47.62
C GLN A 850 17.04 58.73 -47.20
N LEU A 851 17.11 59.07 -45.91
CA LEU A 851 16.63 60.34 -45.36
C LEU A 851 17.44 61.51 -45.94
N ALA A 852 16.81 62.68 -46.10
CA ALA A 852 17.47 63.91 -46.53
C ALA A 852 18.62 64.30 -45.57
N PRO A 853 19.66 65.04 -46.00
CA PRO A 853 20.84 65.32 -45.18
C PRO A 853 20.53 66.03 -43.84
N ASN A 854 19.53 66.92 -43.82
CA ASN A 854 19.08 67.58 -42.58
C ASN A 854 18.28 66.62 -41.69
N GLN A 855 17.53 65.69 -42.28
CA GLN A 855 16.77 64.66 -41.57
C GLN A 855 17.70 63.63 -40.93
N ARG A 856 18.80 63.26 -41.61
CA ARG A 856 19.81 62.35 -41.08
C ARG A 856 20.46 62.92 -39.81
N LYS A 857 20.89 64.19 -39.85
CA LYS A 857 21.47 64.86 -38.67
C LYS A 857 20.49 64.93 -37.51
N ARG A 858 19.21 65.22 -37.77
CA ARG A 858 18.19 65.28 -36.71
C ARG A 858 17.86 63.89 -36.15
N PHE A 859 17.74 62.88 -37.00
CA PHE A 859 17.52 61.50 -36.59
C PHE A 859 18.69 60.95 -35.75
N GLN A 860 19.92 61.25 -36.14
CA GLN A 860 21.11 60.91 -35.36
C GLN A 860 21.09 61.57 -33.97
N LEU A 861 20.72 62.86 -33.89
CA LEU A 861 20.55 63.55 -32.60
C LEU A 861 19.42 62.94 -31.76
N ASP A 862 18.29 62.54 -32.36
CA ASP A 862 17.17 61.91 -31.65
C ASP A 862 17.51 60.50 -31.13
N VAL A 863 18.39 59.77 -31.82
CA VAL A 863 18.91 58.47 -31.34
C VAL A 863 19.93 58.67 -30.22
N GLU A 864 20.92 59.54 -30.39
CA GLU A 864 21.99 59.76 -29.40
C GLU A 864 21.50 60.48 -28.14
N ARG A 865 20.70 61.53 -28.27
CA ARG A 865 20.25 62.38 -27.15
C ARG A 865 18.82 62.10 -26.69
N GLY A 866 18.10 61.23 -27.38
CA GLY A 866 16.77 60.75 -26.98
C GLY A 866 16.82 59.32 -26.46
N TRP A 867 16.77 58.34 -27.36
CA TRP A 867 16.67 56.92 -27.01
C TRP A 867 17.85 56.40 -26.19
N LEU A 868 19.09 56.71 -26.59
CA LEU A 868 20.28 56.28 -25.85
C LEU A 868 20.46 57.03 -24.53
N HIS A 869 19.97 58.27 -24.43
CA HIS A 869 19.98 59.01 -23.17
C HIS A 869 19.10 58.35 -22.11
N VAL A 870 17.89 57.88 -22.49
CA VAL A 870 17.03 57.09 -21.58
C VAL A 870 17.73 55.81 -21.13
N VAL A 871 18.50 55.16 -22.02
CA VAL A 871 19.28 53.96 -21.67
C VAL A 871 20.38 54.26 -20.65
N ASP A 872 21.05 55.41 -20.78
CA ASP A 872 22.07 55.85 -19.83
C ASP A 872 21.44 56.21 -18.48
N GLU A 873 20.31 56.93 -18.49
CA GLU A 873 19.52 57.26 -17.28
C GLU A 873 19.10 55.99 -16.51
N LEU A 874 18.62 54.97 -17.23
CA LEU A 874 18.29 53.67 -16.62
C LEU A 874 19.52 53.00 -16.00
N SER A 875 20.72 53.23 -16.53
CA SER A 875 21.96 52.64 -16.00
C SER A 875 22.43 53.26 -14.68
N GLU A 876 21.90 54.46 -14.37
CA GLU A 876 22.09 55.24 -13.14
C GLU A 876 20.97 55.01 -12.11
N HIS A 877 19.98 54.17 -12.42
CA HIS A 877 18.88 53.86 -11.50
C HIS A 877 19.41 53.29 -10.16
N PRO A 878 18.86 53.70 -8.99
CA PRO A 878 19.39 53.34 -7.67
C PRO A 878 19.48 51.83 -7.44
N ILE A 879 18.49 51.06 -7.90
CA ILE A 879 18.50 49.59 -7.80
C ILE A 879 19.62 48.96 -8.64
N ILE A 880 19.91 49.52 -9.82
CA ILE A 880 20.98 49.01 -10.69
C ILE A 880 22.35 49.37 -10.12
N LEU A 881 22.49 50.57 -9.57
CA LEU A 881 23.70 50.98 -8.85
C LEU A 881 23.94 50.11 -7.61
N ALA A 882 22.89 49.79 -6.85
CA ALA A 882 22.96 48.86 -5.73
C ALA A 882 23.41 47.46 -6.17
N ARG A 883 22.79 46.89 -7.22
CA ARG A 883 23.22 45.60 -7.81
C ARG A 883 24.68 45.63 -8.27
N LYS A 884 25.12 46.71 -8.92
CA LYS A 884 26.53 46.89 -9.34
C LYS A 884 27.47 46.92 -8.14
N ALA A 885 27.11 47.63 -7.06
CA ALA A 885 27.91 47.71 -5.84
C ALA A 885 28.03 46.35 -5.15
N CYS A 886 27.00 45.51 -5.25
CA CYS A 886 26.96 44.15 -4.72
C CYS A 886 27.54 43.08 -5.65
N ASN A 887 28.15 43.44 -6.80
CA ASN A 887 28.61 42.51 -7.85
C ASN A 887 27.51 41.58 -8.42
N GLU A 888 26.25 41.99 -8.34
CA GLU A 888 25.11 41.26 -8.89
C GLU A 888 24.86 41.60 -10.36
N PRO A 889 24.20 40.71 -11.13
CA PRO A 889 23.78 41.02 -12.48
C PRO A 889 22.86 42.25 -12.49
N THR A 890 23.22 43.25 -13.31
CA THR A 890 22.50 44.53 -13.37
C THR A 890 21.09 44.42 -13.96
N GLY A 891 20.84 43.37 -14.75
CA GLY A 891 19.60 43.20 -15.50
C GLY A 891 19.52 44.03 -16.80
N LEU A 892 20.56 44.80 -17.16
CA LEU A 892 20.66 45.48 -18.48
C LEU A 892 21.82 44.95 -19.33
N GLY A 893 22.64 44.06 -18.76
CA GLY A 893 23.84 43.52 -19.38
C GLY A 893 25.07 44.41 -19.13
N ARG A 894 26.24 43.95 -19.59
CA ARG A 894 27.51 44.69 -19.41
C ARG A 894 27.51 46.04 -20.14
N ASN A 895 26.93 46.08 -21.34
CA ASN A 895 26.79 47.29 -22.16
C ASN A 895 25.32 47.46 -22.59
N PRO A 896 24.52 48.31 -21.91
CA PRO A 896 23.09 48.44 -22.19
C PRO A 896 22.81 48.99 -23.58
N ARG A 897 23.69 49.87 -24.11
CA ARG A 897 23.60 50.42 -25.47
C ARG A 897 23.72 49.36 -26.58
N SER A 898 24.38 48.23 -26.31
CA SER A 898 24.58 47.17 -27.33
C SER A 898 23.28 46.53 -27.81
N ALA A 899 22.24 46.52 -26.98
CA ALA A 899 20.92 45.99 -27.34
C ALA A 899 20.20 46.84 -28.40
N TRP A 900 20.65 48.08 -28.63
CA TRP A 900 20.07 49.05 -29.58
C TRP A 900 20.81 49.11 -30.91
N ARG A 901 21.66 48.12 -31.19
CA ARG A 901 22.51 48.09 -32.38
C ARG A 901 21.76 48.39 -33.68
N ASN A 902 20.56 47.84 -33.90
CA ASN A 902 19.80 48.09 -35.12
C ASN A 902 19.44 49.58 -35.31
N LEU A 903 19.18 50.29 -34.21
CA LEU A 903 18.85 51.72 -34.26
C LEU A 903 20.12 52.57 -34.45
N ILE A 904 21.21 52.16 -33.79
CA ILE A 904 22.53 52.81 -33.91
C ILE A 904 23.05 52.67 -35.35
N ASP A 905 23.07 51.45 -35.88
CA ASP A 905 23.53 51.12 -37.23
C ASP A 905 22.66 51.78 -38.31
N ALA A 906 21.37 52.05 -38.03
CA ALA A 906 20.48 52.78 -38.93
C ALA A 906 20.64 54.31 -38.86
N SER A 907 21.21 54.83 -37.78
CA SER A 907 21.45 56.27 -37.59
C SER A 907 22.78 56.74 -38.19
N GLN A 908 23.76 55.83 -38.28
CA GLN A 908 25.06 56.01 -38.93
C GLN A 908 24.93 55.84 -40.44
#